data_AF-A0A8T1UMX8-F1
#
_entry.id   AF-A0A8T1UMX8-F1
#
_cell.length_a   1.000
_cell.length_b   1.000
_cell.length_c   1.000
_cell.angle_alpha   90.00
_cell.angle_beta   90.00
_cell.angle_gamma   90.00
#
_symmetry.space_group_name_H-M   'P 1'
#
loop_
_entity.id
_entity.type
_entity.pdbx_description
1 polymer ?
#
loop_
_entity_poly.entity_id
_entity_poly.type
_entity_poly.pdbx_seq_one_letter_code
_entity_poly.pdbx_strand_id
1 'polypeptide(L)'
;MRMLPRDGAPTGISQKLQVMTYNVLAQCYVRSSFFPYCESSELRWKNRSKKLEAVFVSSLPVSPDVICLQVAKLFHSWLCATVRVDVDNYKDFWADAMKKLGYEGLFVKKTSTKPDGVAVFWNAKKLKVKESMQVSLDLPNGDESDIDHELLSRASARGSVGAIVHFEHLETQLEFVVATTHLFWDPMQEDVKLLQSRRMLRAIEGFVTTLDASTPIIFSGDFNSLPDSKVYSFITNKNHFRSAYAHYDSDGEPKFTNVNGGAKTDDGKMVPRFVGTLDYIFYRSARMRPAALMELMSFEDASKEVALPSTISPSDHLPLLMGASSSTPSAATGSAVVEQIFASAQEKAAFEKIVGETPVPREDAAYHTVLATPKPLPQLTQAQVELLTREYGETLVWTPIIALTAQNSLQSGNFRVLLRYVIHEVPFSCRVAKMTQNELAAYAPSAVGPDPVDGKPQTVDTHLHRAVNALFLVRQFAMRFVERTDECSLLAHFNHQPSIESAGAHSSAAATTRHSLSIQMEDERAGKSNNDELSPEDSSGDLAVHFLDALLTALIEFPPNEKTYDLHVEVVNTLLVLLSPVAYPRDHSKQAGDLRAHNPFLYMLMTSALPDGKKSYWASGLVRRLLQNSIEQVQATGPSSASNTAVIALRKTREMSLIAMSGSSDQAYEQEQFSYFTLEGVSSIAASIFRFPWSFIRYFTTREDTASPLADRSVLLLLVLLQSCRDSDSPVDNNPFRGALCGITDGADTDGHGTEMEDPRAHLMQQSEATSSSSAEKLELLYSDLFAVVGGHAPYEASHLMLYTLLYSNPMMLDTAVNDADMERLLLPLLETLYHARTVEPSRLYMLVIVLLTFTQDPSFVRTAHTQLVVSNVSWYQEHYMLDVSLGSLMMVIFTRLIFRNITHFQDSFIHLNAFAALSNLARSAENLHMYAAQGIVGLIDMLAKNEAKLVAQMQRLKSTDKEESEVLAQKQSAYVEFIRLLLGVVSSCLKAKQLPRNPQLIYSLLHRADTFGVLQQHSEFAAHVNNGPVWSTLARFQAVVDAKTTPDDALDADTVLDIIRGECVSLLASSSARSRTGGASRSKASVDDDDASYRYEEEADPEQFFVPYIWKLIQEQTPDFCWKGDKITLFVPSGISVPTSVTTG
;
A
#
# COMPACT_ATOMS: atom_id res chain seq x y z
N MET A 1 19.99 -25.19 -30.67
CA MET A 1 19.67 -23.77 -30.38
C MET A 1 19.84 -22.98 -31.67
N ARG A 2 18.93 -22.05 -31.98
CA ARG A 2 19.00 -21.13 -33.14
C ARG A 2 18.83 -19.69 -32.66
N MET A 3 19.27 -18.72 -33.46
CA MET A 3 18.96 -17.30 -33.20
C MET A 3 17.63 -16.94 -33.89
N LEU A 4 16.67 -16.44 -33.13
CA LEU A 4 15.38 -15.94 -33.60
C LEU A 4 15.50 -14.43 -33.88
N PRO A 5 15.12 -13.95 -35.08
CA PRO A 5 15.05 -12.51 -35.35
C PRO A 5 13.86 -11.90 -34.60
N ARG A 6 13.99 -10.64 -34.16
CA ARG A 6 12.90 -9.89 -33.53
C ARG A 6 12.01 -9.24 -34.59
N ASP A 7 10.69 -9.36 -34.47
CA ASP A 7 9.73 -8.75 -35.39
C ASP A 7 9.95 -7.23 -35.51
N GLY A 8 10.02 -6.73 -36.75
CA GLY A 8 10.26 -5.31 -37.05
C GLY A 8 11.73 -4.87 -37.10
N ALA A 9 12.70 -5.78 -36.95
CA ALA A 9 14.11 -5.44 -37.14
C ALA A 9 14.44 -5.20 -38.64
N PRO A 10 14.97 -4.02 -39.03
CA PRO A 10 15.29 -3.74 -40.44
C PRO A 10 16.31 -4.76 -40.97
N THR A 11 16.01 -5.39 -42.10
CA THR A 11 16.82 -6.42 -42.76
C THR A 11 18.07 -5.88 -43.47
N GLY A 12 18.72 -4.87 -42.87
CA GLY A 12 19.86 -4.18 -43.47
C GLY A 12 20.64 -3.35 -42.45
N ILE A 13 21.11 -3.97 -41.36
CA ILE A 13 22.08 -3.33 -40.46
C ILE A 13 23.25 -4.29 -40.20
N SER A 14 24.40 -3.91 -40.74
CA SER A 14 25.71 -4.52 -40.52
C SER A 14 26.25 -4.01 -39.19
N GLN A 15 25.99 -4.74 -38.09
CA GLN A 15 26.83 -4.89 -36.89
C GLN A 15 26.01 -5.56 -35.77
N LYS A 16 26.46 -6.75 -35.31
CA LYS A 16 25.78 -7.51 -34.25
C LYS A 16 26.74 -7.81 -33.11
N LEU A 17 26.53 -7.19 -31.95
CA LEU A 17 27.21 -7.52 -30.69
C LEU A 17 26.47 -8.68 -30.01
N GLN A 18 27.16 -9.75 -29.64
CA GLN A 18 26.57 -10.91 -28.98
C GLN A 18 26.89 -10.91 -27.47
N VAL A 19 25.88 -10.90 -26.62
CA VAL A 19 26.06 -10.92 -25.15
C VAL A 19 25.28 -12.06 -24.52
N MET A 20 25.98 -12.87 -23.74
CA MET A 20 25.46 -14.08 -23.09
C MET A 20 25.48 -13.93 -21.57
N THR A 21 24.46 -14.45 -20.89
CA THR A 21 24.51 -14.73 -19.44
C THR A 21 24.16 -16.19 -19.18
N TYR A 22 24.86 -16.83 -18.24
CA TYR A 22 24.62 -18.22 -17.91
C TYR A 22 25.10 -18.60 -16.49
N ASN A 23 24.17 -19.04 -15.63
CA ASN A 23 24.52 -19.73 -14.39
C ASN A 23 24.89 -21.20 -14.68
N VAL A 24 26.14 -21.57 -14.40
CA VAL A 24 26.72 -22.87 -14.79
C VAL A 24 26.66 -23.94 -13.70
N LEU A 25 25.95 -23.67 -12.59
CA LEU A 25 25.79 -24.55 -11.43
C LEU A 25 27.11 -25.00 -10.78
N ALA A 26 27.43 -24.37 -9.66
CA ALA A 26 28.62 -24.68 -8.87
C ALA A 26 28.67 -26.12 -8.40
N GLN A 27 29.83 -26.76 -8.51
CA GLN A 27 30.01 -28.09 -7.92
C GLN A 27 29.77 -28.10 -6.39
N CYS A 28 30.03 -27.01 -5.68
CA CYS A 28 29.76 -26.91 -4.23
C CYS A 28 28.26 -26.92 -3.87
N TYR A 29 27.37 -26.69 -4.85
CA TYR A 29 25.91 -26.76 -4.69
C TYR A 29 25.31 -28.06 -5.20
N VAL A 30 26.10 -28.89 -5.88
CA VAL A 30 25.65 -30.20 -6.37
C VAL A 30 25.63 -31.22 -5.24
N ARG A 31 24.44 -31.53 -4.74
CA ARG A 31 24.16 -32.62 -3.80
C ARG A 31 23.17 -33.58 -4.42
N SER A 32 23.40 -34.88 -4.33
CA SER A 32 22.48 -35.89 -4.88
C SER A 32 21.06 -35.79 -4.31
N SER A 33 20.90 -35.24 -3.11
CA SER A 33 19.58 -34.98 -2.50
C SER A 33 18.82 -33.81 -3.16
N PHE A 34 19.52 -32.85 -3.77
CA PHE A 34 18.89 -31.73 -4.48
C PHE A 34 18.53 -32.09 -5.92
N PHE A 35 19.24 -33.06 -6.50
CA PHE A 35 19.04 -33.55 -7.85
C PHE A 35 18.79 -35.08 -7.88
N PRO A 36 17.73 -35.58 -7.20
CA PRO A 36 17.50 -37.02 -7.03
C PRO A 36 17.11 -37.76 -8.32
N TYR A 37 16.71 -37.01 -9.35
CA TYR A 37 16.37 -37.51 -10.69
C TYR A 37 17.58 -37.63 -11.62
N CYS A 38 18.68 -36.94 -11.31
CA CYS A 38 19.87 -36.93 -12.15
C CYS A 38 20.86 -38.00 -11.66
N GLU A 39 21.43 -38.76 -12.59
CA GLU A 39 22.43 -39.76 -12.22
C GLU A 39 23.65 -39.11 -11.56
N SER A 40 24.14 -39.71 -10.46
CA SER A 40 25.31 -39.20 -9.74
C SER A 40 26.60 -39.17 -10.58
N SER A 41 26.65 -39.92 -11.69
CA SER A 41 27.72 -39.87 -12.70
C SER A 41 27.72 -38.53 -13.46
N GLU A 42 26.54 -38.03 -13.82
CA GLU A 42 26.34 -36.79 -14.58
C GLU A 42 26.57 -35.53 -13.73
N LEU A 43 26.24 -35.62 -12.45
CA LEU A 43 26.44 -34.55 -11.46
C LEU A 43 27.92 -34.30 -11.11
N ARG A 44 28.80 -35.27 -11.37
CA ARG A 44 30.24 -35.14 -11.09
C ARG A 44 30.88 -34.14 -12.03
N TRP A 45 31.66 -33.22 -11.45
CA TRP A 45 32.39 -32.19 -12.18
C TRP A 45 33.14 -32.70 -13.42
N LYS A 46 33.83 -33.85 -13.31
CA LYS A 46 34.57 -34.49 -14.41
C LYS A 46 33.75 -34.71 -15.69
N ASN A 47 32.45 -34.99 -15.55
CA ASN A 47 31.55 -35.23 -16.68
C ASN A 47 30.83 -33.94 -17.06
N ARG A 48 30.34 -33.21 -16.07
CA ARG A 48 29.65 -31.92 -16.23
C ARG A 48 30.52 -30.86 -16.92
N SER A 49 31.81 -30.77 -16.60
CA SER A 49 32.76 -29.82 -17.20
C SER A 49 32.96 -30.06 -18.69
N LYS A 50 32.99 -31.32 -19.15
CA LYS A 50 33.07 -31.66 -20.58
C LYS A 50 31.81 -31.23 -21.33
N LYS A 51 30.64 -31.39 -20.71
CA LYS A 51 29.37 -30.92 -21.28
C LYS A 51 29.33 -29.39 -21.32
N LEU A 52 29.78 -28.71 -20.27
CA LEU A 52 29.93 -27.25 -20.25
C LEU A 52 30.89 -26.77 -21.35
N GLU A 53 32.04 -27.41 -21.53
CA GLU A 53 32.96 -27.10 -22.63
C GLU A 53 32.29 -27.28 -24.00
N ALA A 54 31.55 -28.38 -24.19
CA ALA A 54 30.80 -28.63 -25.42
C ALA A 54 29.72 -27.57 -25.72
N VAL A 55 29.14 -26.94 -24.68
CA VAL A 55 28.20 -25.81 -24.85
C VAL A 55 28.88 -24.68 -25.61
N PHE A 56 30.03 -24.20 -25.13
CA PHE A 56 30.75 -23.07 -25.73
C PHE A 56 31.46 -23.41 -27.04
N VAL A 57 31.91 -24.66 -27.22
CA VAL A 57 32.62 -25.08 -28.44
C VAL A 57 31.66 -25.31 -29.61
N SER A 58 30.48 -25.89 -29.37
CA SER A 58 29.66 -26.47 -30.45
C SER A 58 28.15 -26.31 -30.32
N SER A 59 27.61 -26.02 -29.14
CA SER A 59 26.15 -26.02 -28.94
C SER A 59 25.50 -24.64 -29.11
N LEU A 60 26.26 -23.57 -28.94
CA LEU A 60 25.79 -22.20 -29.16
C LEU A 60 25.60 -21.91 -30.66
N PRO A 61 24.53 -21.21 -31.06
CA PRO A 61 24.26 -20.90 -32.47
C PRO A 61 25.27 -19.91 -33.06
N VAL A 62 25.84 -19.03 -32.23
CA VAL A 62 26.87 -18.04 -32.57
C VAL A 62 27.81 -17.89 -31.37
N SER A 63 29.09 -17.65 -31.62
CA SER A 63 30.06 -17.34 -30.57
C SER A 63 29.73 -15.98 -29.93
N PRO A 64 29.49 -15.90 -28.61
CA PRO A 64 29.23 -14.62 -27.95
C PRO A 64 30.45 -13.71 -27.96
N ASP A 65 30.27 -12.39 -27.95
CA ASP A 65 31.38 -11.43 -27.83
C ASP A 65 31.67 -11.14 -26.36
N VAL A 66 30.64 -11.12 -25.51
CA VAL A 66 30.73 -11.03 -24.04
C VAL A 66 29.95 -12.18 -23.41
N ILE A 67 30.52 -12.82 -22.38
CA ILE A 67 29.91 -13.93 -21.64
C ILE A 67 29.98 -13.62 -20.15
N CYS A 68 28.82 -13.48 -19.52
CA CYS A 68 28.66 -13.32 -18.08
C CYS A 68 28.30 -14.66 -17.46
N LEU A 69 29.19 -15.23 -16.62
CA LEU A 69 28.94 -16.49 -15.93
C LEU A 69 28.70 -16.24 -14.45
N GLN A 70 27.61 -16.81 -13.95
CA GLN A 70 27.37 -16.93 -12.53
C GLN A 70 27.88 -18.31 -12.12
N VAL A 71 28.85 -18.29 -11.20
CA VAL A 71 29.62 -19.40 -10.64
C VAL A 71 30.88 -19.85 -11.41
N ALA A 72 32.04 -19.43 -10.89
CA ALA A 72 33.32 -20.15 -10.99
C ALA A 72 34.08 -20.05 -9.65
N LYS A 73 35.05 -20.94 -9.37
CA LYS A 73 35.82 -20.97 -8.10
C LYS A 73 37.27 -20.52 -8.25
N LEU A 74 37.78 -19.69 -7.33
CA LEU A 74 39.19 -19.25 -7.27
C LEU A 74 39.86 -19.61 -5.92
N PHE A 75 41.04 -20.23 -5.97
CA PHE A 75 41.80 -20.68 -4.79
C PHE A 75 42.92 -19.71 -4.40
N HIS A 76 43.10 -19.46 -3.08
CA HIS A 76 44.41 -19.51 -2.45
C HIS A 76 44.35 -19.87 -0.93
N SER A 77 45.18 -20.87 -0.57
CA SER A 77 45.69 -21.45 0.70
C SER A 77 45.69 -20.55 1.97
N TRP A 78 45.51 -21.03 3.21
CA TRP A 78 46.37 -22.01 3.92
C TRP A 78 45.61 -22.72 5.08
N LEU A 79 46.03 -23.95 5.39
CA LEU A 79 45.65 -24.82 6.52
C LEU A 79 44.44 -25.79 6.37
N CYS A 80 44.61 -26.87 5.62
CA CYS A 80 44.18 -28.20 6.07
C CYS A 80 44.78 -29.29 5.16
N ALA A 81 45.82 -29.96 5.67
CA ALA A 81 46.27 -31.24 5.17
C ALA A 81 45.42 -32.33 5.81
N THR A 82 44.75 -33.15 4.98
CA THR A 82 44.80 -34.63 4.94
C THR A 82 43.48 -35.17 4.37
N VAL A 83 43.62 -36.07 3.38
CA VAL A 83 42.61 -36.81 2.60
C VAL A 83 42.16 -36.14 1.27
N ARG A 84 42.58 -36.80 0.19
CA ARG A 84 42.43 -36.47 -1.24
C ARG A 84 41.02 -36.74 -1.76
N VAL A 85 40.48 -35.86 -2.65
CA VAL A 85 39.97 -36.11 -4.03
C VAL A 85 39.38 -34.80 -4.60
N ASP A 86 40.00 -34.31 -5.70
CA ASP A 86 39.56 -33.50 -6.87
C ASP A 86 38.48 -32.38 -6.77
N VAL A 87 38.47 -31.24 -7.50
CA VAL A 87 39.35 -30.36 -8.33
C VAL A 87 38.47 -29.11 -8.61
N ASP A 88 39.06 -27.90 -8.65
CA ASP A 88 38.43 -26.57 -8.56
C ASP A 88 38.76 -25.66 -9.78
N ASN A 89 37.84 -24.84 -10.33
CA ASN A 89 37.88 -24.65 -11.79
C ASN A 89 37.83 -23.24 -12.43
N TYR A 90 38.01 -22.10 -11.75
CA TYR A 90 38.26 -20.84 -12.51
C TYR A 90 39.65 -20.84 -13.14
N LYS A 91 40.72 -20.87 -12.32
CA LYS A 91 42.10 -20.85 -12.83
C LYS A 91 42.47 -22.13 -13.58
N ASP A 92 41.99 -23.28 -13.12
CA ASP A 92 42.42 -24.60 -13.64
C ASP A 92 41.54 -25.11 -14.80
N PHE A 93 40.43 -24.42 -15.15
CA PHE A 93 39.58 -24.81 -16.28
C PHE A 93 38.97 -23.63 -17.02
N TRP A 94 38.19 -22.76 -16.39
CA TRP A 94 37.48 -21.70 -17.13
C TRP A 94 38.45 -20.72 -17.79
N ALA A 95 39.48 -20.26 -17.08
CA ALA A 95 40.50 -19.37 -17.62
C ALA A 95 41.22 -20.01 -18.83
N ASP A 96 41.67 -21.27 -18.69
CA ASP A 96 42.37 -21.98 -19.76
C ASP A 96 41.46 -22.37 -20.93
N ALA A 97 40.24 -22.84 -20.66
CA ALA A 97 39.26 -23.23 -21.67
C ALA A 97 38.79 -22.01 -22.48
N MET A 98 38.41 -20.92 -21.81
CA MET A 98 37.99 -19.70 -22.47
C MET A 98 39.15 -19.04 -23.24
N LYS A 99 40.37 -19.08 -22.71
CA LYS A 99 41.57 -18.62 -23.42
C LYS A 99 41.87 -19.43 -24.68
N LYS A 100 41.70 -20.75 -24.65
CA LYS A 100 41.79 -21.60 -25.86
C LYS A 100 40.74 -21.23 -26.91
N LEU A 101 39.57 -20.76 -26.48
CA LEU A 101 38.50 -20.25 -27.35
C LEU A 101 38.71 -18.78 -27.79
N GLY A 102 39.80 -18.13 -27.34
CA GLY A 102 40.15 -16.76 -27.73
C GLY A 102 39.53 -15.66 -26.86
N TYR A 103 39.05 -16.00 -25.66
CA TYR A 103 38.50 -15.04 -24.70
C TYR A 103 39.51 -14.69 -23.61
N GLU A 104 39.45 -13.44 -23.17
CA GLU A 104 40.03 -12.99 -21.90
C GLU A 104 38.92 -12.88 -20.86
N GLY A 105 39.26 -12.83 -19.57
CA GLY A 105 38.24 -12.83 -18.53
C GLY A 105 38.64 -12.21 -17.19
N LEU A 106 37.63 -11.66 -16.53
CA LEU A 106 37.67 -11.11 -15.18
C LEU A 106 36.80 -11.99 -14.26
N PHE A 107 37.27 -12.26 -13.05
CA PHE A 107 36.51 -13.00 -12.05
C PHE A 107 36.48 -12.26 -10.72
N VAL A 108 35.28 -12.18 -10.14
CA VAL A 108 35.02 -11.58 -8.83
C VAL A 108 34.46 -12.67 -7.92
N LYS A 109 35.24 -13.02 -6.88
CA LYS A 109 34.86 -14.03 -5.89
C LYS A 109 33.83 -13.45 -4.92
N LYS A 110 32.85 -14.25 -4.51
CA LYS A 110 31.97 -13.92 -3.38
C LYS A 110 32.79 -13.62 -2.11
N THR A 111 32.33 -12.67 -1.30
CA THR A 111 32.93 -12.25 -0.02
C THR A 111 32.73 -13.28 1.11
N SER A 112 31.86 -14.28 0.90
CA SER A 112 31.63 -15.37 1.86
C SER A 112 32.74 -16.44 1.88
N THR A 113 32.64 -17.40 2.82
CA THR A 113 33.52 -18.58 2.87
C THR A 113 33.33 -19.53 1.69
N LYS A 114 32.21 -19.42 0.95
CA LYS A 114 31.94 -20.26 -0.23
C LYS A 114 32.81 -19.81 -1.40
N PRO A 115 33.28 -20.75 -2.23
CA PRO A 115 34.33 -20.45 -3.16
C PRO A 115 33.84 -19.97 -4.55
N ASP A 116 32.55 -19.70 -4.74
CA ASP A 116 31.93 -19.24 -6.00
C ASP A 116 32.02 -17.71 -6.23
N GLY A 117 31.57 -17.24 -7.38
CA GLY A 117 31.67 -15.84 -7.81
C GLY A 117 31.02 -15.56 -9.16
N VAL A 118 31.26 -14.38 -9.73
CA VAL A 118 30.83 -14.01 -11.08
C VAL A 118 32.04 -13.82 -12.00
N ALA A 119 31.93 -14.20 -13.27
CA ALA A 119 32.96 -14.01 -14.28
C ALA A 119 32.42 -13.26 -15.50
N VAL A 120 33.24 -12.41 -16.10
CA VAL A 120 32.97 -11.77 -17.38
C VAL A 120 34.09 -12.15 -18.34
N PHE A 121 33.77 -12.84 -19.43
CA PHE A 121 34.70 -13.15 -20.51
C PHE A 121 34.38 -12.33 -21.75
N TRP A 122 35.39 -11.91 -22.50
CA TRP A 122 35.22 -11.14 -23.74
C TRP A 122 36.16 -11.62 -24.84
N ASN A 123 35.71 -11.50 -26.09
CA ASN A 123 36.52 -11.83 -27.25
C ASN A 123 37.58 -10.74 -27.51
N ALA A 124 38.83 -11.01 -27.13
CA ALA A 124 39.93 -10.05 -27.21
C ALA A 124 40.26 -9.60 -28.65
N LYS A 125 39.81 -10.34 -29.68
CA LYS A 125 39.97 -9.92 -31.08
C LYS A 125 38.98 -8.85 -31.50
N LYS A 126 37.85 -8.70 -30.79
CA LYS A 126 36.78 -7.75 -31.12
C LYS A 126 36.63 -6.66 -30.08
N LEU A 127 36.95 -6.95 -28.82
CA LEU A 127 36.67 -6.07 -27.69
C LEU A 127 37.96 -5.76 -26.93
N LYS A 128 38.12 -4.50 -26.56
CA LYS A 128 39.18 -4.02 -25.67
C LYS A 128 38.54 -3.51 -24.38
N VAL A 129 39.05 -3.96 -23.24
CA VAL A 129 38.64 -3.42 -21.93
C VAL A 129 39.33 -2.09 -21.70
N LYS A 130 38.55 -1.07 -21.38
CA LYS A 130 39.06 0.24 -20.93
C LYS A 130 39.19 0.30 -19.42
N GLU A 131 38.14 -0.12 -18.72
CA GLU A 131 38.06 -0.05 -17.27
C GLU A 131 37.16 -1.17 -16.73
N SER A 132 37.40 -1.58 -15.48
CA SER A 132 36.55 -2.56 -14.81
C SER A 132 36.45 -2.28 -13.31
N MET A 133 35.30 -2.55 -12.71
CA MET A 133 35.02 -2.39 -11.30
C MET A 133 34.45 -3.69 -10.71
N GLN A 134 34.91 -4.04 -9.51
CA GLN A 134 34.35 -5.12 -8.70
C GLN A 134 33.45 -4.52 -7.63
N VAL A 135 32.26 -5.08 -7.45
CA VAL A 135 31.24 -4.54 -6.53
C VAL A 135 30.96 -5.57 -5.44
N SER A 136 31.13 -5.18 -4.17
CA SER A 136 30.63 -5.94 -3.03
C SER A 136 29.22 -5.46 -2.71
N LEU A 137 28.24 -6.37 -2.68
CA LEU A 137 26.86 -6.03 -2.36
C LEU A 137 26.56 -6.17 -0.87
N ASP A 138 27.52 -6.66 -0.07
CA ASP A 138 27.44 -6.70 1.39
C ASP A 138 27.73 -5.33 2.01
N LEU A 139 28.53 -4.50 1.33
CA LEU A 139 28.92 -3.17 1.80
C LEU A 139 27.98 -2.08 1.28
N PRO A 140 27.71 -1.03 2.09
CA PRO A 140 26.90 0.11 1.64
C PRO A 140 27.56 0.83 0.47
N ASN A 141 26.75 1.29 -0.47
CA ASN A 141 27.19 2.09 -1.62
C ASN A 141 26.35 3.36 -1.73
N GLY A 142 26.89 4.47 -1.23
CA GLY A 142 26.18 5.74 -1.06
C GLY A 142 25.43 5.84 0.27
N ASP A 143 24.52 6.82 0.38
CA ASP A 143 23.72 7.03 1.59
C ASP A 143 22.62 5.95 1.72
N GLU A 144 22.63 5.28 2.87
CA GLU A 144 21.69 4.23 3.27
C GLU A 144 21.09 4.52 4.66
N SER A 145 21.10 5.78 5.09
CA SER A 145 20.45 6.22 6.34
C SER A 145 18.93 6.02 6.34
N ASP A 146 18.32 5.89 5.16
CA ASP A 146 16.92 5.56 4.94
C ASP A 146 16.60 4.06 5.08
N ILE A 147 17.63 3.21 5.24
CA ILE A 147 17.48 1.76 5.31
C ILE A 147 17.54 1.28 6.76
N ASP A 148 16.54 0.50 7.16
CA ASP A 148 16.45 -0.10 8.49
C ASP A 148 17.71 -0.92 8.85
N HIS A 149 18.17 -0.77 10.10
CA HIS A 149 19.33 -1.45 10.66
C HIS A 149 19.19 -2.98 10.63
N GLU A 150 17.97 -3.52 10.75
CA GLU A 150 17.75 -4.97 10.66
C GLU A 150 18.06 -5.50 9.24
N LEU A 151 17.57 -4.80 8.21
CA LEU A 151 17.86 -5.15 6.81
C LEU A 151 19.35 -5.00 6.49
N LEU A 152 20.00 -3.94 6.99
CA LEU A 152 21.45 -3.77 6.86
C LEU A 152 22.21 -4.93 7.48
N SER A 153 21.83 -5.38 8.67
CA SER A 153 22.43 -6.54 9.35
C SER A 153 22.24 -7.83 8.55
N ARG A 154 21.02 -8.10 8.04
CA ARG A 154 20.73 -9.29 7.22
C ARG A 154 21.46 -9.28 5.87
N ALA A 155 21.71 -8.10 5.30
CA ALA A 155 22.42 -7.96 4.02
C ALA A 155 23.95 -8.01 4.16
N SER A 156 24.52 -7.60 5.30
CA SER A 156 25.97 -7.40 5.49
C SER A 156 26.83 -8.68 5.54
N ALA A 157 26.22 -9.87 5.51
CA ALA A 157 26.92 -11.16 5.64
C ALA A 157 26.53 -12.22 4.58
N ARG A 158 26.04 -11.81 3.41
CA ARG A 158 25.52 -12.75 2.39
C ARG A 158 26.54 -13.15 1.33
N GLY A 159 27.61 -12.41 1.16
CA GLY A 159 28.69 -12.75 0.25
C GLY A 159 28.46 -12.32 -1.20
N SER A 160 27.42 -11.56 -1.51
CA SER A 160 26.97 -11.35 -2.89
C SER A 160 27.81 -10.27 -3.58
N VAL A 161 28.11 -10.46 -4.86
CA VAL A 161 29.06 -9.60 -5.61
C VAL A 161 28.58 -9.32 -7.03
N GLY A 162 29.16 -8.28 -7.63
CA GLY A 162 28.97 -7.92 -9.02
C GLY A 162 30.27 -7.50 -9.71
N ALA A 163 30.23 -7.42 -11.03
CA ALA A 163 31.31 -6.92 -11.86
C ALA A 163 30.75 -5.94 -12.90
N ILE A 164 31.47 -4.86 -13.17
CA ILE A 164 31.16 -3.87 -14.21
C ILE A 164 32.39 -3.74 -15.10
N VAL A 165 32.22 -3.85 -16.41
CA VAL A 165 33.33 -3.77 -17.38
C VAL A 165 32.96 -2.85 -18.53
N HIS A 166 33.83 -1.89 -18.81
CA HIS A 166 33.74 -0.96 -19.93
C HIS A 166 34.53 -1.51 -21.13
N PHE A 167 33.83 -1.72 -22.23
CA PHE A 167 34.38 -2.22 -23.48
C PHE A 167 34.39 -1.17 -24.58
N GLU A 168 35.39 -1.26 -25.44
CA GLU A 168 35.47 -0.62 -26.73
C GLU A 168 35.49 -1.71 -27.81
N HIS A 169 34.56 -1.66 -28.76
CA HIS A 169 34.55 -2.57 -29.90
C HIS A 169 35.58 -2.12 -30.95
N LEU A 170 36.61 -2.93 -31.18
CA LEU A 170 37.79 -2.57 -31.97
C LEU A 170 37.46 -2.17 -33.43
N GLU A 171 36.48 -2.84 -34.04
CA GLU A 171 36.10 -2.55 -35.44
C GLU A 171 35.21 -1.30 -35.58
N THR A 172 34.31 -1.07 -34.63
CA THR A 172 33.25 -0.06 -34.75
C THR A 172 33.52 1.18 -33.91
N GLN A 173 34.50 1.09 -33.01
CA GLN A 173 34.83 2.09 -31.99
C GLN A 173 33.64 2.38 -31.06
N LEU A 174 32.64 1.50 -31.00
CA LEU A 174 31.51 1.62 -30.08
C LEU A 174 31.95 1.29 -28.66
N GLU A 175 31.76 2.23 -27.75
CA GLU A 175 31.94 2.05 -26.32
C GLU A 175 30.64 1.59 -25.68
N PHE A 176 30.69 0.60 -24.77
CA PHE A 176 29.55 0.09 -24.03
C PHE A 176 29.97 -0.56 -22.72
N VAL A 177 29.05 -0.61 -21.75
CA VAL A 177 29.29 -1.18 -20.42
C VAL A 177 28.49 -2.47 -20.24
N VAL A 178 29.13 -3.50 -19.71
CA VAL A 178 28.46 -4.74 -19.28
C VAL A 178 28.66 -4.92 -17.79
N ALA A 179 27.55 -5.05 -17.08
CA ALA A 179 27.48 -5.36 -15.66
C ALA A 179 26.90 -6.77 -15.46
N THR A 180 27.39 -7.48 -14.45
CA THR A 180 26.80 -8.75 -14.02
C THR A 180 26.81 -8.98 -12.52
N THR A 181 25.80 -9.70 -12.03
CA THR A 181 25.67 -10.06 -10.61
C THR A 181 25.04 -11.45 -10.42
N HIS A 182 25.10 -11.93 -9.18
CA HIS A 182 24.40 -13.11 -8.68
C HIS A 182 23.81 -12.75 -7.31
N LEU A 183 22.52 -12.41 -7.28
CA LEU A 183 21.83 -11.98 -6.07
C LEU A 183 21.59 -13.12 -5.08
N PHE A 184 21.24 -12.79 -3.84
CA PHE A 184 20.94 -13.79 -2.82
C PHE A 184 19.79 -14.71 -3.25
N TRP A 185 19.87 -15.99 -2.93
CA TRP A 185 19.01 -17.03 -3.52
C TRP A 185 17.68 -17.25 -2.79
N ASP A 186 17.63 -16.96 -1.48
CA ASP A 186 16.49 -17.29 -0.61
C ASP A 186 15.20 -16.59 -1.09
N PRO A 187 14.14 -17.33 -1.48
CA PRO A 187 12.87 -16.76 -1.91
C PRO A 187 12.23 -15.82 -0.88
N MET A 188 12.45 -16.04 0.42
CA MET A 188 11.84 -15.26 1.51
C MET A 188 12.52 -13.90 1.76
N GLN A 189 13.67 -13.64 1.14
CA GLN A 189 14.46 -12.42 1.36
C GLN A 189 14.50 -11.53 0.11
N GLU A 190 13.33 -11.20 -0.43
CA GLU A 190 13.18 -10.28 -1.56
C GLU A 190 13.75 -8.88 -1.25
N ASP A 191 13.60 -8.42 -0.01
CA ASP A 191 14.12 -7.15 0.49
C ASP A 191 15.65 -7.06 0.44
N VAL A 192 16.36 -8.14 0.80
CA VAL A 192 17.82 -8.25 0.67
C VAL A 192 18.20 -8.19 -0.81
N LYS A 193 17.51 -8.93 -1.69
CA LYS A 193 17.77 -8.89 -3.14
C LYS A 193 17.53 -7.49 -3.72
N LEU A 194 16.52 -6.77 -3.22
CA LEU A 194 16.21 -5.41 -3.62
C LEU A 194 17.29 -4.43 -3.18
N LEU A 195 17.77 -4.51 -1.93
CA LEU A 195 18.90 -3.71 -1.45
C LEU A 195 20.19 -3.99 -2.25
N GLN A 196 20.47 -5.27 -2.51
CA GLN A 196 21.60 -5.68 -3.36
C GLN A 196 21.47 -5.10 -4.79
N SER A 197 20.26 -5.10 -5.35
CA SER A 197 19.98 -4.48 -6.66
C SER A 197 20.18 -2.97 -6.63
N ARG A 198 19.74 -2.27 -5.58
CA ARG A 198 19.99 -0.83 -5.35
C ARG A 198 21.47 -0.52 -5.28
N ARG A 199 22.25 -1.31 -4.53
CA ARG A 199 23.72 -1.16 -4.42
C ARG A 199 24.43 -1.37 -5.76
N MET A 200 24.01 -2.39 -6.52
CA MET A 200 24.57 -2.67 -7.85
C MET A 200 24.23 -1.56 -8.85
N LEU A 201 22.98 -1.09 -8.90
CA LEU A 201 22.57 0.00 -9.79
C LEU A 201 23.28 1.30 -9.45
N ARG A 202 23.44 1.64 -8.17
CA ARG A 202 24.27 2.79 -7.75
C ARG A 202 25.73 2.65 -8.18
N ALA A 203 26.29 1.45 -8.12
CA ALA A 203 27.65 1.21 -8.61
C ALA A 203 27.75 1.41 -10.12
N ILE A 204 26.74 0.95 -10.88
CA ILE A 204 26.63 1.18 -12.32
C ILE A 204 26.54 2.68 -12.60
N GLU A 205 25.65 3.43 -11.94
CA GLU A 205 25.52 4.87 -12.13
C GLU A 205 26.83 5.61 -11.81
N GLY A 206 27.42 5.33 -10.64
CA GLY A 206 28.71 5.91 -10.26
C GLY A 206 29.80 5.64 -11.30
N PHE A 207 29.84 4.42 -11.85
CA PHE A 207 30.80 4.03 -12.88
C PHE A 207 30.57 4.73 -14.23
N VAL A 208 29.32 4.94 -14.64
CA VAL A 208 29.01 5.56 -15.96
C VAL A 208 28.93 7.07 -15.94
N THR A 209 28.91 7.71 -14.76
CA THR A 209 28.90 9.19 -14.65
C THR A 209 30.06 9.89 -15.35
N THR A 210 31.19 9.19 -15.50
CA THR A 210 32.39 9.68 -16.19
C THR A 210 32.39 9.39 -17.69
N LEU A 211 31.38 8.67 -18.20
CA LEU A 211 31.22 8.26 -19.60
C LEU A 211 30.18 9.12 -20.31
N ASP A 212 30.12 9.02 -21.63
CA ASP A 212 29.09 9.69 -22.42
C ASP A 212 27.70 9.14 -22.06
N ALA A 213 26.72 10.03 -21.85
CA ALA A 213 25.36 9.66 -21.42
C ALA A 213 24.62 8.72 -22.38
N SER A 214 25.08 8.60 -23.63
CA SER A 214 24.52 7.70 -24.63
C SER A 214 25.21 6.33 -24.70
N THR A 215 26.22 6.10 -23.85
CA THR A 215 26.94 4.82 -23.74
C THR A 215 25.94 3.70 -23.41
N PRO A 216 25.80 2.67 -24.25
CA PRO A 216 24.94 1.53 -23.97
C PRO A 216 25.37 0.79 -22.71
N ILE A 217 24.41 0.47 -21.84
CA ILE A 217 24.63 -0.32 -20.64
C ILE A 217 23.84 -1.62 -20.74
N ILE A 218 24.50 -2.74 -20.49
CA ILE A 218 23.88 -4.06 -20.40
C ILE A 218 24.10 -4.58 -18.99
N PHE A 219 23.02 -4.94 -18.30
CA PHE A 219 23.07 -5.50 -16.96
C PHE A 219 22.46 -6.90 -16.97
N SER A 220 23.27 -7.93 -16.71
CA SER A 220 22.87 -9.32 -16.88
C SER A 220 23.22 -10.20 -15.69
N GLY A 221 22.53 -11.31 -15.49
CA GLY A 221 22.93 -12.25 -14.45
C GLY A 221 21.78 -13.05 -13.89
N ASP A 222 22.06 -13.70 -12.76
CA ASP A 222 21.09 -14.45 -11.97
C ASP A 222 20.58 -13.55 -10.84
N PHE A 223 19.34 -13.10 -10.96
CA PHE A 223 18.72 -12.19 -10.01
C PHE A 223 17.95 -12.94 -8.92
N ASN A 224 17.81 -14.27 -9.02
CA ASN A 224 17.00 -15.09 -8.10
C ASN A 224 15.61 -14.47 -7.84
N SER A 225 15.04 -13.82 -8.85
CA SER A 225 13.81 -13.02 -8.75
C SER A 225 12.97 -13.21 -10.01
N LEU A 226 11.65 -13.44 -9.84
CA LEU A 226 10.71 -13.66 -10.94
C LEU A 226 10.33 -12.34 -11.66
N PRO A 227 9.74 -12.38 -12.87
CA PRO A 227 9.39 -11.17 -13.63
C PRO A 227 8.38 -10.24 -12.92
N ASP A 228 7.59 -10.76 -11.99
CA ASP A 228 6.61 -10.03 -11.17
C ASP A 228 7.20 -9.50 -9.85
N SER A 229 8.49 -9.76 -9.57
CA SER A 229 9.18 -9.33 -8.35
C SER A 229 9.42 -7.83 -8.26
N LYS A 230 9.58 -7.32 -7.03
CA LYS A 230 10.01 -5.94 -6.76
C LYS A 230 11.39 -5.65 -7.33
N VAL A 231 12.28 -6.65 -7.37
CA VAL A 231 13.62 -6.53 -7.97
C VAL A 231 13.51 -6.22 -9.46
N TYR A 232 12.71 -7.00 -10.19
CA TYR A 232 12.48 -6.78 -11.62
C TYR A 232 11.86 -5.40 -11.88
N SER A 233 10.77 -5.06 -11.18
CA SER A 233 10.10 -3.75 -11.28
C SER A 233 11.02 -2.57 -10.91
N PHE A 234 11.88 -2.74 -9.89
CA PHE A 234 12.86 -1.72 -9.51
C PHE A 234 13.87 -1.46 -10.63
N ILE A 235 14.37 -2.51 -11.29
CA ILE A 235 15.31 -2.39 -12.41
C ILE A 235 14.61 -1.78 -13.64
N THR A 236 13.41 -2.24 -14.00
CA THR A 236 12.75 -1.82 -15.24
C THR A 236 12.01 -0.48 -15.15
N ASN A 237 11.19 -0.29 -14.12
CA ASN A 237 10.29 0.86 -14.02
C ASN A 237 11.01 2.07 -13.42
N LYS A 238 11.75 1.87 -12.32
CA LYS A 238 12.41 2.96 -11.58
C LYS A 238 13.77 3.38 -12.15
N ASN A 239 14.50 2.46 -12.80
CA ASN A 239 15.86 2.73 -13.31
C ASN A 239 15.97 2.68 -14.85
N HIS A 240 14.82 2.60 -15.54
CA HIS A 240 14.67 2.67 -17.00
C HIS A 240 15.44 1.63 -17.80
N PHE A 241 15.79 0.49 -17.21
CA PHE A 241 16.28 -0.66 -17.96
C PHE A 241 15.14 -1.36 -18.68
N ARG A 242 15.42 -1.96 -19.84
CA ARG A 242 14.48 -2.82 -20.56
C ARG A 242 15.03 -4.23 -20.56
N SER A 243 14.18 -5.24 -20.37
CA SER A 243 14.63 -6.63 -20.58
C SER A 243 14.68 -6.95 -22.07
N ALA A 244 15.72 -7.68 -22.47
CA ALA A 244 15.89 -8.17 -23.83
C ALA A 244 14.83 -9.19 -24.23
N TYR A 245 14.38 -9.99 -23.27
CA TYR A 245 13.48 -11.12 -23.46
C TYR A 245 12.02 -10.80 -23.08
N ALA A 246 11.70 -9.54 -22.75
CA ALA A 246 10.36 -9.08 -22.32
C ALA A 246 9.19 -9.39 -23.28
N HIS A 247 9.47 -9.73 -24.54
CA HIS A 247 8.48 -10.10 -25.56
C HIS A 247 8.88 -11.40 -26.26
N TYR A 248 9.50 -12.32 -25.54
CA TYR A 248 9.95 -13.59 -26.09
C TYR A 248 8.76 -14.54 -26.31
N ASP A 249 7.83 -14.59 -25.34
CA ASP A 249 6.53 -15.26 -25.47
C ASP A 249 5.43 -14.23 -25.80
N SER A 250 4.22 -14.69 -26.20
CA SER A 250 3.13 -13.85 -26.73
C SER A 250 2.78 -12.62 -25.90
N ASP A 251 3.06 -12.65 -24.59
CA ASP A 251 2.70 -11.60 -23.63
C ASP A 251 3.77 -11.35 -22.53
N GLY A 252 5.05 -11.73 -22.72
CA GLY A 252 6.06 -11.48 -21.68
C GLY A 252 7.45 -12.11 -21.82
N GLU A 253 8.17 -12.12 -20.69
CA GLU A 253 9.41 -12.88 -20.48
C GLU A 253 9.22 -14.38 -20.76
N PRO A 254 10.29 -15.16 -21.03
CA PRO A 254 10.17 -16.59 -21.20
C PRO A 254 9.54 -17.20 -19.95
N LYS A 255 8.76 -18.26 -20.12
CA LYS A 255 8.15 -19.00 -18.99
C LYS A 255 9.16 -19.50 -17.97
N PHE A 256 10.37 -19.85 -18.40
CA PHE A 256 11.43 -20.30 -17.51
C PHE A 256 12.84 -20.09 -18.07
N THR A 257 13.78 -19.85 -17.16
CA THR A 257 15.23 -19.95 -17.39
C THR A 257 15.87 -20.97 -16.44
N ASN A 258 15.16 -21.37 -15.38
CA ASN A 258 15.58 -22.40 -14.43
C ASN A 258 14.48 -23.47 -14.28
N VAL A 259 14.89 -24.74 -14.26
CA VAL A 259 14.02 -25.90 -13.99
C VAL A 259 14.78 -26.83 -13.06
N ASN A 260 14.46 -26.84 -11.76
CA ASN A 260 15.26 -27.56 -10.78
C ASN A 260 14.45 -28.25 -9.67
N GLY A 261 15.14 -29.09 -8.90
CA GLY A 261 14.58 -29.90 -7.81
C GLY A 261 13.56 -30.96 -8.25
N GLY A 262 13.19 -31.86 -7.32
CA GLY A 262 12.27 -32.97 -7.59
C GLY A 262 11.24 -33.12 -6.48
N ALA A 263 9.96 -33.08 -6.83
CA ALA A 263 8.83 -33.29 -5.93
C ALA A 263 8.03 -34.52 -6.38
N LYS A 264 7.46 -35.27 -5.44
CA LYS A 264 6.58 -36.41 -5.74
C LYS A 264 5.13 -35.94 -5.71
N THR A 265 4.37 -36.23 -6.75
CA THR A 265 2.91 -36.05 -6.77
C THR A 265 2.21 -37.18 -6.00
N ASP A 266 0.92 -37.01 -5.71
CA ASP A 266 0.11 -38.01 -4.99
C ASP A 266 0.08 -39.38 -5.70
N ASP A 267 0.21 -39.38 -7.03
CA ASP A 267 0.32 -40.58 -7.87
C ASP A 267 1.73 -41.23 -7.87
N GLY A 268 2.67 -40.69 -7.08
CA GLY A 268 4.04 -41.17 -6.97
C GLY A 268 4.99 -40.75 -8.12
N LYS A 269 4.51 -39.94 -9.08
CA LYS A 269 5.33 -39.42 -10.19
C LYS A 269 6.23 -38.28 -9.72
N MET A 270 7.47 -38.25 -10.18
CA MET A 270 8.41 -37.17 -9.85
C MET A 270 8.33 -36.05 -10.89
N VAL A 271 8.19 -34.80 -10.42
CA VAL A 271 8.03 -33.57 -11.22
C VAL A 271 9.04 -32.50 -10.74
N PRO A 272 9.37 -31.48 -11.56
CA PRO A 272 10.21 -30.37 -11.10
C PRO A 272 9.66 -29.73 -9.82
N ARG A 273 10.54 -29.35 -8.90
CA ARG A 273 10.13 -28.59 -7.70
C ARG A 273 9.98 -27.10 -8.00
N PHE A 274 10.80 -26.57 -8.90
CA PHE A 274 10.79 -25.17 -9.29
C PHE A 274 10.96 -25.03 -10.81
N VAL A 275 10.18 -24.12 -11.38
CA VAL A 275 10.20 -23.71 -12.79
C VAL A 275 9.96 -22.21 -12.81
N GLY A 276 10.90 -21.43 -13.35
CA GLY A 276 10.72 -19.99 -13.41
C GLY A 276 11.86 -19.25 -14.09
N THR A 277 11.66 -17.96 -14.35
CA THR A 277 12.63 -17.07 -14.97
C THR A 277 13.34 -16.27 -13.89
N LEU A 278 14.65 -16.53 -13.75
CA LEU A 278 15.51 -15.93 -12.73
C LEU A 278 16.69 -15.17 -13.34
N ASP A 279 17.01 -15.49 -14.60
CA ASP A 279 18.14 -14.95 -15.34
C ASP A 279 17.66 -13.89 -16.32
N TYR A 280 18.35 -12.76 -16.40
CA TYR A 280 17.94 -11.66 -17.27
C TYR A 280 19.12 -11.04 -18.00
N ILE A 281 18.84 -10.45 -19.17
CA ILE A 281 19.71 -9.49 -19.85
C ILE A 281 18.94 -8.18 -19.98
N PHE A 282 19.18 -7.27 -19.05
CA PHE A 282 18.67 -5.92 -19.12
C PHE A 282 19.58 -5.03 -19.96
N TYR A 283 19.01 -4.04 -20.63
CA TYR A 283 19.75 -3.04 -21.37
C TYR A 283 19.15 -1.64 -21.22
N ARG A 284 20.01 -0.63 -21.24
CA ARG A 284 19.65 0.78 -21.25
C ARG A 284 20.49 1.46 -22.33
N SER A 285 19.86 1.77 -23.47
CA SER A 285 20.53 2.45 -24.58
C SER A 285 19.54 3.01 -25.61
N ALA A 286 19.85 4.20 -26.13
CA ALA A 286 19.22 4.73 -27.33
C ALA A 286 19.92 4.24 -28.63
N ARG A 287 21.17 3.78 -28.53
CA ARG A 287 22.04 3.42 -29.67
C ARG A 287 22.13 1.92 -29.93
N MET A 288 21.65 1.09 -29.01
CA MET A 288 21.73 -0.37 -29.07
C MET A 288 20.37 -0.99 -28.75
N ARG A 289 19.91 -1.93 -29.57
CA ARG A 289 18.66 -2.68 -29.35
C ARG A 289 18.86 -4.18 -29.62
N PRO A 290 18.13 -5.06 -28.91
CA PRO A 290 18.09 -6.49 -29.24
C PRO A 290 17.54 -6.70 -30.65
N ALA A 291 18.33 -7.34 -31.51
CA ALA A 291 17.98 -7.66 -32.89
C ALA A 291 17.66 -9.15 -33.08
N ALA A 292 18.30 -10.02 -32.28
CA ALA A 292 18.02 -11.44 -32.26
C ALA A 292 18.20 -12.01 -30.85
N LEU A 293 17.42 -13.03 -30.51
CA LEU A 293 17.47 -13.74 -29.24
C LEU A 293 17.71 -15.23 -29.50
N MET A 294 18.38 -15.93 -28.60
CA MET A 294 18.56 -17.38 -28.73
C MET A 294 17.29 -18.10 -28.31
N GLU A 295 16.88 -19.07 -29.13
CA GLU A 295 15.77 -19.96 -28.82
C GLU A 295 16.11 -20.83 -27.59
N LEU A 296 15.23 -20.78 -26.59
CA LEU A 296 15.34 -21.54 -25.35
C LEU A 296 14.81 -22.98 -25.51
N MET A 297 15.29 -23.87 -24.65
CA MET A 297 14.87 -25.27 -24.62
C MET A 297 13.37 -25.37 -24.27
N SER A 298 12.63 -26.27 -24.92
CA SER A 298 11.23 -26.50 -24.62
C SER A 298 11.04 -27.08 -23.21
N PHE A 299 9.89 -26.82 -22.58
CA PHE A 299 9.60 -27.40 -21.26
C PHE A 299 9.55 -28.94 -21.31
N GLU A 300 9.07 -29.50 -22.41
CA GLU A 300 9.01 -30.96 -22.62
C GLU A 300 10.41 -31.58 -22.60
N ASP A 301 11.38 -30.96 -23.26
CA ASP A 301 12.77 -31.41 -23.24
C ASP A 301 13.39 -31.21 -21.85
N ALA A 302 13.20 -30.05 -21.23
CA ALA A 302 13.76 -29.72 -19.92
C ALA A 302 13.23 -30.62 -18.78
N SER A 303 11.97 -31.08 -18.90
CA SER A 303 11.31 -31.94 -17.91
C SER A 303 11.34 -33.44 -18.26
N LYS A 304 12.00 -33.82 -19.36
CA LYS A 304 12.10 -35.21 -19.83
C LYS A 304 12.70 -36.15 -18.79
N GLU A 305 13.69 -35.67 -18.03
CA GLU A 305 14.32 -36.35 -16.89
C GLU A 305 13.90 -35.70 -15.57
N VAL A 306 12.62 -35.36 -15.44
CA VAL A 306 12.05 -34.56 -14.35
C VAL A 306 12.44 -33.09 -14.42
N ALA A 307 13.73 -32.77 -14.32
CA ALA A 307 14.23 -31.39 -14.29
C ALA A 307 15.71 -31.34 -14.71
N LEU A 308 16.34 -30.16 -14.62
CA LEU A 308 17.75 -29.93 -14.92
C LEU A 308 18.59 -29.84 -13.61
N PRO A 309 19.89 -30.17 -13.62
CA PRO A 309 20.67 -30.72 -14.73
C PRO A 309 20.28 -32.16 -15.02
N SER A 310 20.55 -32.60 -16.25
CA SER A 310 20.12 -33.89 -16.79
C SER A 310 21.17 -34.41 -17.78
N THR A 311 20.90 -35.54 -18.44
CA THR A 311 21.81 -36.00 -19.50
C THR A 311 21.94 -34.99 -20.66
N ILE A 312 20.92 -34.16 -20.88
CA ILE A 312 20.87 -33.17 -21.97
C ILE A 312 21.40 -31.78 -21.61
N SER A 313 21.42 -31.38 -20.32
CA SER A 313 21.94 -30.07 -19.87
C SER A 313 22.83 -30.19 -18.64
N PRO A 314 24.02 -29.56 -18.61
CA PRO A 314 24.96 -29.63 -17.49
C PRO A 314 24.66 -28.68 -16.31
N SER A 315 23.69 -27.78 -16.46
CA SER A 315 23.24 -26.83 -15.45
C SER A 315 21.73 -26.93 -15.26
N ASP A 316 21.24 -26.50 -14.09
CA ASP A 316 19.81 -26.33 -13.81
C ASP A 316 19.22 -25.04 -14.42
N HIS A 317 20.08 -24.14 -14.90
CA HIS A 317 19.70 -22.96 -15.68
C HIS A 317 19.89 -23.16 -17.18
N LEU A 318 19.22 -22.33 -17.97
CA LEU A 318 19.39 -22.20 -19.40
C LEU A 318 20.27 -20.97 -19.73
N PRO A 319 21.16 -21.07 -20.73
CA PRO A 319 21.91 -19.91 -21.21
C PRO A 319 20.98 -18.92 -21.93
N LEU A 320 21.14 -17.62 -21.65
CA LEU A 320 20.50 -16.56 -22.42
C LEU A 320 21.54 -15.88 -23.32
N LEU A 321 21.19 -15.66 -24.58
CA LEU A 321 22.07 -15.00 -25.55
C LEU A 321 21.29 -13.95 -26.35
N MET A 322 21.77 -12.71 -26.34
CA MET A 322 21.20 -11.59 -27.09
C MET A 322 22.18 -11.12 -28.16
N GLY A 323 21.72 -11.03 -29.41
CA GLY A 323 22.40 -10.31 -30.48
C GLY A 323 21.83 -8.90 -30.60
N ALA A 324 22.62 -7.88 -30.26
CA ALA A 324 22.25 -6.48 -30.33
C ALA A 324 22.75 -5.82 -31.61
N SER A 325 21.96 -4.93 -32.21
CA SER A 325 22.38 -4.09 -33.34
C SER A 325 22.55 -2.62 -32.90
N SER A 326 23.62 -1.98 -33.36
CA SER A 326 23.83 -0.54 -33.21
C SER A 326 23.14 0.22 -34.34
N SER A 327 22.45 1.32 -34.01
CA SER A 327 21.96 2.28 -35.01
C SER A 327 22.86 3.52 -34.97
N THR A 328 23.56 3.83 -36.07
CA THR A 328 24.18 5.15 -36.24
C THR A 328 23.09 6.22 -36.33
N PRO A 329 23.28 7.42 -35.74
CA PRO A 329 22.27 8.47 -35.78
C PRO A 329 22.15 9.02 -37.20
N SER A 330 21.28 8.42 -38.01
CA SER A 330 20.67 9.10 -39.13
C SER A 330 19.52 9.93 -38.57
N ALA A 331 19.40 11.16 -39.04
CA ALA A 331 18.37 12.14 -38.68
C ALA A 331 16.97 11.67 -39.14
N ALA A 332 16.46 10.63 -38.50
CA ALA A 332 15.12 10.09 -38.69
C ALA A 332 14.25 10.49 -37.49
N THR A 333 13.69 11.69 -37.62
CA THR A 333 12.32 12.07 -37.24
C THR A 333 11.71 11.35 -36.03
N GLY A 334 11.55 12.12 -34.93
CA GLY A 334 10.72 11.79 -33.76
C GLY A 334 9.21 11.73 -34.03
N SER A 335 8.79 11.16 -35.17
CA SER A 335 7.38 11.05 -35.55
C SER A 335 6.80 9.64 -35.33
N ALA A 336 7.63 8.61 -35.10
CA ALA A 336 7.16 7.22 -35.06
C ALA A 336 6.70 6.73 -33.67
N VAL A 337 6.73 7.58 -32.63
CA VAL A 337 6.15 7.24 -31.30
C VAL A 337 4.79 7.94 -31.10
N VAL A 338 4.41 8.86 -31.99
CA VAL A 338 3.23 9.73 -31.82
C VAL A 338 1.97 9.21 -32.52
N GLU A 339 2.01 8.02 -33.14
CA GLU A 339 0.85 7.39 -33.77
C GLU A 339 -0.07 6.65 -32.76
N GLN A 340 0.05 6.88 -31.45
CA GLN A 340 -0.67 6.07 -30.44
C GLN A 340 -1.67 6.82 -29.53
N ILE A 341 -1.75 8.15 -29.49
CA ILE A 341 -2.74 8.85 -28.64
C ILE A 341 -3.98 9.26 -29.42
N PHE A 342 -3.78 10.00 -30.50
CA PHE A 342 -4.85 10.52 -31.35
C PHE A 342 -5.01 9.62 -32.58
N ALA A 343 -6.26 9.37 -32.97
CA ALA A 343 -6.59 8.49 -34.08
C ALA A 343 -6.28 9.14 -35.44
N SER A 344 -6.16 10.47 -35.49
CA SER A 344 -5.84 11.23 -36.70
C SER A 344 -4.77 12.30 -36.49
N ALA A 345 -4.03 12.61 -37.56
CA ALA A 345 -3.09 13.73 -37.57
C ALA A 345 -3.78 15.09 -37.34
N GLN A 346 -5.08 15.19 -37.67
CA GLN A 346 -5.89 16.38 -37.45
C GLN A 346 -6.20 16.58 -35.96
N GLU A 347 -6.55 15.52 -35.23
CA GLU A 347 -6.74 15.56 -33.77
C GLU A 347 -5.45 15.98 -33.06
N LYS A 348 -4.31 15.40 -33.47
CA LYS A 348 -3.00 15.78 -32.93
C LYS A 348 -2.70 17.27 -33.17
N ALA A 349 -2.86 17.75 -34.40
CA ALA A 349 -2.61 19.15 -34.73
C ALA A 349 -3.56 20.10 -33.97
N ALA A 350 -4.81 19.68 -33.76
CA ALA A 350 -5.77 20.42 -32.96
C ALA A 350 -5.36 20.48 -31.48
N PHE A 351 -4.87 19.37 -30.90
CA PHE A 351 -4.34 19.35 -29.54
C PHE A 351 -3.10 20.24 -29.39
N GLU A 352 -2.15 20.14 -30.33
CA GLU A 352 -0.94 20.98 -30.39
C GLU A 352 -1.27 22.47 -30.44
N LYS A 353 -2.32 22.83 -31.18
CA LYS A 353 -2.81 24.20 -31.26
C LYS A 353 -3.36 24.69 -29.91
N ILE A 354 -4.06 23.84 -29.16
CA ILE A 354 -4.61 24.18 -27.84
C ILE A 354 -3.51 24.38 -26.78
N VAL A 355 -2.43 23.58 -26.81
CA VAL A 355 -1.31 23.69 -25.85
C VAL A 355 -0.25 24.74 -26.24
N GLY A 356 -0.39 25.35 -27.42
CA GLY A 356 0.53 26.36 -27.94
C GLY A 356 0.47 27.72 -27.23
N GLU A 357 1.46 28.57 -27.52
CA GLU A 357 1.58 29.95 -27.00
C GLU A 357 0.53 30.92 -27.55
N THR A 358 -0.07 30.59 -28.69
CA THR A 358 -0.99 31.48 -29.40
C THR A 358 -2.42 31.32 -28.86
N PRO A 359 -3.12 32.42 -28.53
CA PRO A 359 -4.54 32.37 -28.21
C PRO A 359 -5.37 31.73 -29.34
N VAL A 360 -6.20 30.76 -28.97
CA VAL A 360 -7.13 30.06 -29.87
C VAL A 360 -8.55 30.54 -29.58
N PRO A 361 -9.28 31.08 -30.57
CA PRO A 361 -10.66 31.54 -30.40
C PRO A 361 -11.58 30.44 -29.88
N ARG A 362 -12.62 30.82 -29.13
CA ARG A 362 -13.60 29.87 -28.56
C ARG A 362 -14.33 29.06 -29.64
N GLU A 363 -14.60 29.68 -30.79
CA GLU A 363 -15.32 29.07 -31.91
C GLU A 363 -14.42 28.22 -32.82
N ASP A 364 -13.14 28.08 -32.49
CA ASP A 364 -12.19 27.35 -33.34
C ASP A 364 -12.51 25.84 -33.35
N ALA A 365 -12.49 25.26 -34.56
CA ALA A 365 -12.77 23.84 -34.76
C ALA A 365 -11.78 22.91 -34.02
N ALA A 366 -10.62 23.40 -33.59
CA ALA A 366 -9.64 22.63 -32.84
C ALA A 366 -10.22 22.06 -31.53
N TYR A 367 -10.97 22.85 -30.76
CA TYR A 367 -11.59 22.37 -29.52
C TYR A 367 -12.60 21.25 -29.80
N HIS A 368 -13.49 21.45 -30.79
CA HIS A 368 -14.45 20.43 -31.16
C HIS A 368 -13.79 19.15 -31.69
N THR A 369 -12.71 19.28 -32.48
CA THR A 369 -11.97 18.14 -33.03
C THR A 369 -11.36 17.28 -31.94
N VAL A 370 -10.71 17.89 -30.94
CA VAL A 370 -10.09 17.15 -29.83
C VAL A 370 -11.13 16.51 -28.92
N LEU A 371 -12.22 17.22 -28.60
CA LEU A 371 -13.25 16.71 -27.70
C LEU A 371 -14.12 15.62 -28.33
N ALA A 372 -14.25 15.62 -29.66
CA ALA A 372 -14.97 14.61 -30.43
C ALA A 372 -14.17 13.35 -30.74
N THR A 373 -12.95 13.21 -30.19
CA THR A 373 -12.09 12.04 -30.42
C THR A 373 -12.86 10.74 -30.14
N PRO A 374 -12.89 9.77 -31.07
CA PRO A 374 -13.75 8.59 -30.96
C PRO A 374 -13.38 7.65 -29.81
N LYS A 375 -12.11 7.66 -29.38
CA LYS A 375 -11.66 6.96 -28.17
C LYS A 375 -11.81 7.91 -26.96
N PRO A 376 -12.55 7.54 -25.90
CA PRO A 376 -12.60 8.33 -24.67
C PRO A 376 -11.20 8.52 -24.11
N LEU A 377 -10.77 9.77 -23.89
CA LEU A 377 -9.44 10.10 -23.38
C LEU A 377 -9.14 9.50 -22.00
N PRO A 378 -10.12 9.30 -21.09
CA PRO A 378 -9.87 8.54 -19.85
C PRO A 378 -9.43 7.08 -20.05
N GLN A 379 -9.55 6.51 -21.25
CA GLN A 379 -9.10 5.14 -21.57
C GLN A 379 -7.66 5.09 -22.12
N LEU A 380 -6.92 6.20 -22.05
CA LEU A 380 -5.50 6.16 -22.37
C LEU A 380 -4.77 5.27 -21.36
N THR A 381 -3.89 4.40 -21.86
CA THR A 381 -2.99 3.61 -21.02
C THR A 381 -2.07 4.53 -20.22
N GLN A 382 -1.53 4.04 -19.11
CA GLN A 382 -0.57 4.82 -18.30
C GLN A 382 0.57 5.40 -19.16
N ALA A 383 1.15 4.60 -20.07
CA ALA A 383 2.18 5.06 -20.99
C ALA A 383 1.70 6.16 -21.95
N GLN A 384 0.43 6.11 -22.39
CA GLN A 384 -0.16 7.15 -23.25
C GLN A 384 -0.46 8.44 -22.46
N VAL A 385 -0.90 8.34 -21.20
CA VAL A 385 -1.10 9.51 -20.33
C VAL A 385 0.25 10.15 -20.01
N GLU A 386 1.28 9.35 -19.70
CA GLU A 386 2.66 9.80 -19.55
C GLU A 386 3.19 10.46 -20.82
N LEU A 387 2.85 9.95 -22.00
CA LEU A 387 3.25 10.54 -23.28
C LEU A 387 2.53 11.87 -23.56
N LEU A 388 1.20 11.91 -23.37
CA LEU A 388 0.36 13.13 -23.48
C LEU A 388 0.93 14.27 -22.65
N THR A 389 1.53 13.91 -21.52
CA THR A 389 2.06 14.85 -20.55
C THR A 389 3.57 15.12 -20.68
N ARG A 390 4.33 14.22 -21.31
CA ARG A 390 5.78 14.35 -21.55
C ARG A 390 6.10 15.06 -22.87
N GLU A 391 5.42 14.73 -23.98
CA GLU A 391 5.71 15.26 -25.32
C GLU A 391 5.60 16.79 -25.41
N TYR A 392 4.76 17.38 -24.58
CA TYR A 392 4.49 18.81 -24.58
C TYR A 392 5.12 19.52 -23.36
N GLY A 393 5.89 18.79 -22.54
CA GLY A 393 6.53 19.32 -21.31
C GLY A 393 8.05 19.20 -21.26
N GLU A 394 8.66 18.22 -21.94
CA GLU A 394 10.10 17.95 -21.87
C GLU A 394 10.66 17.48 -23.21
N THR A 395 10.76 18.36 -24.20
CA THR A 395 11.55 18.07 -25.41
C THR A 395 13.03 18.35 -25.19
N LEU A 396 13.80 17.27 -25.11
CA LEU A 396 15.25 17.23 -25.28
C LEU A 396 15.72 18.04 -26.50
N VAL A 397 16.63 18.99 -26.29
CA VAL A 397 17.96 19.16 -26.92
C VAL A 397 18.49 20.58 -26.67
N TRP A 398 19.71 20.67 -26.13
CA TRP A 398 20.66 21.80 -26.13
C TRP A 398 20.19 23.11 -26.78
N THR A 399 19.47 23.94 -26.03
CA THR A 399 19.46 25.42 -26.04
C THR A 399 18.65 25.89 -24.82
N PRO A 400 18.93 27.06 -24.22
CA PRO A 400 18.20 27.52 -23.04
C PRO A 400 16.84 28.08 -23.46
N ILE A 401 15.89 27.20 -23.77
CA ILE A 401 14.46 27.51 -23.86
C ILE A 401 13.74 26.44 -23.02
N ILE A 402 13.63 26.76 -21.74
CA ILE A 402 12.90 26.02 -20.70
C ILE A 402 11.46 26.58 -20.70
N ALA A 403 10.44 25.76 -20.41
CA ALA A 403 9.03 26.14 -20.12
C ALA A 403 8.12 26.52 -21.31
N LEU A 404 7.32 25.57 -21.81
CA LEU A 404 6.28 25.85 -22.81
C LEU A 404 4.86 25.64 -22.24
N THR A 405 4.28 24.43 -22.13
CA THR A 405 2.82 24.29 -21.90
C THR A 405 2.18 25.06 -20.72
N ALA A 406 2.75 25.10 -19.51
CA ALA A 406 2.16 25.84 -18.39
C ALA A 406 2.21 27.37 -18.59
N GLN A 407 3.38 27.87 -19.01
CA GLN A 407 3.59 29.27 -19.34
C GLN A 407 2.76 29.68 -20.57
N ASN A 408 2.74 28.86 -21.61
CA ASN A 408 1.92 29.00 -22.81
C ASN A 408 0.45 29.05 -22.47
N SER A 409 -0.03 28.16 -21.59
CA SER A 409 -1.41 28.15 -21.12
C SER A 409 -1.78 29.46 -20.43
N LEU A 410 -0.88 30.00 -19.60
CA LEU A 410 -1.10 31.26 -18.89
C LEU A 410 -1.09 32.46 -19.84
N GLN A 411 -0.19 32.45 -20.84
CA GLN A 411 -0.04 33.52 -21.83
C GLN A 411 -1.12 33.50 -22.92
N SER A 412 -1.49 32.32 -23.43
CA SER A 412 -2.48 32.15 -24.50
C SER A 412 -3.93 32.28 -24.01
N GLY A 413 -4.20 31.90 -22.76
CA GLY A 413 -5.55 31.79 -22.22
C GLY A 413 -6.35 30.58 -22.73
N ASN A 414 -5.74 29.66 -23.48
CA ASN A 414 -6.44 28.50 -24.09
C ASN A 414 -7.09 27.57 -23.05
N PHE A 415 -6.42 27.35 -21.90
CA PHE A 415 -6.96 26.57 -20.80
C PHE A 415 -8.26 27.17 -20.24
N ARG A 416 -8.40 28.51 -20.21
CA ARG A 416 -9.64 29.17 -19.77
C ARG A 416 -10.81 28.91 -20.71
N VAL A 417 -10.54 28.73 -22.01
CA VAL A 417 -11.57 28.36 -22.99
C VAL A 417 -12.10 26.96 -22.68
N LEU A 418 -11.23 26.00 -22.37
CA LEU A 418 -11.61 24.67 -21.90
C LEU A 418 -12.40 24.73 -20.58
N LEU A 419 -11.97 25.54 -19.62
CA LEU A 419 -12.70 25.74 -18.36
C LEU A 419 -14.13 26.26 -18.60
N ARG A 420 -14.28 27.29 -19.44
CA ARG A 420 -15.60 27.84 -19.81
C ARG A 420 -16.48 26.80 -20.50
N TYR A 421 -15.90 25.92 -21.32
CA TYR A 421 -16.62 24.79 -21.92
C TYR A 421 -17.11 23.81 -20.84
N VAL A 422 -16.24 23.37 -19.93
CA VAL A 422 -16.58 22.41 -18.86
C VAL A 422 -17.64 22.97 -17.91
N ILE A 423 -17.56 24.25 -17.53
CA ILE A 423 -18.54 24.92 -16.65
C ILE A 423 -19.97 24.80 -17.19
N HIS A 424 -20.14 24.92 -18.51
CA HIS A 424 -21.45 24.78 -19.15
C HIS A 424 -21.83 23.32 -19.40
N GLU A 425 -20.91 22.55 -19.97
CA GLU A 425 -21.24 21.24 -20.55
C GLU A 425 -21.40 20.13 -19.51
N VAL A 426 -20.72 20.19 -18.36
CA VAL A 426 -20.82 19.12 -17.35
C VAL A 426 -22.20 19.08 -16.69
N PRO A 427 -22.73 20.17 -16.10
CA PRO A 427 -24.09 20.18 -15.58
C PRO A 427 -25.15 19.94 -16.66
N PHE A 428 -24.94 20.50 -17.85
CA PHE A 428 -25.84 20.28 -18.99
C PHE A 428 -25.92 18.81 -19.39
N SER A 429 -24.78 18.12 -19.51
CA SER A 429 -24.73 16.69 -19.87
C SER A 429 -25.40 15.81 -18.81
N CYS A 430 -25.24 16.11 -17.52
CA CYS A 430 -25.97 15.40 -16.46
C CYS A 430 -27.49 15.56 -16.55
N ARG A 431 -27.97 16.74 -16.99
CA ARG A 431 -29.39 17.03 -17.19
C ARG A 431 -29.94 16.33 -18.43
N VAL A 432 -29.20 16.40 -19.54
CA VAL A 432 -29.56 15.76 -20.82
C VAL A 432 -29.57 14.23 -20.72
N ALA A 433 -28.74 13.64 -19.86
CA ALA A 433 -28.72 12.19 -19.63
C ALA A 433 -30.07 11.61 -19.16
N LYS A 434 -30.94 12.43 -18.55
CA LYS A 434 -32.29 12.06 -18.10
C LYS A 434 -33.37 12.31 -19.15
N MET A 435 -33.05 12.96 -20.26
CA MET A 435 -34.00 13.35 -21.31
C MET A 435 -34.01 12.33 -22.46
N THR A 436 -35.16 12.19 -23.10
CA THR A 436 -35.28 11.53 -24.41
C THR A 436 -34.81 12.46 -25.54
N GLN A 437 -34.47 11.92 -26.71
CA GLN A 437 -34.02 12.73 -27.85
C GLN A 437 -35.07 13.78 -28.28
N ASN A 438 -36.37 13.48 -28.11
CA ASN A 438 -37.47 14.40 -28.39
C ASN A 438 -37.57 15.52 -27.35
N GLU A 439 -37.34 15.21 -26.08
CA GLU A 439 -37.30 16.21 -25.00
C GLU A 439 -36.07 17.11 -25.14
N LEU A 440 -34.92 16.57 -25.55
CA LEU A 440 -33.73 17.35 -25.86
C LEU A 440 -33.98 18.34 -27.01
N ALA A 441 -34.64 17.89 -28.08
CA ALA A 441 -35.02 18.75 -29.21
C ALA A 441 -35.99 19.86 -28.82
N ALA A 442 -36.85 19.62 -27.83
CA ALA A 442 -37.76 20.63 -27.29
C ALA A 442 -37.07 21.60 -26.32
N TYR A 443 -36.13 21.11 -25.51
CA TYR A 443 -35.44 21.87 -24.47
C TYR A 443 -34.30 22.75 -25.02
N ALA A 444 -33.51 22.22 -25.95
CA ALA A 444 -32.38 22.90 -26.57
C ALA A 444 -32.35 22.61 -28.09
N PRO A 445 -33.15 23.32 -28.90
CA PRO A 445 -33.25 23.07 -30.35
C PRO A 445 -31.92 23.19 -31.09
N SER A 446 -31.02 24.05 -30.60
CA SER A 446 -29.65 24.23 -31.14
C SER A 446 -28.71 23.06 -30.83
N ALA A 447 -29.02 22.22 -29.83
CA ALA A 447 -28.21 21.06 -29.43
C ALA A 447 -28.52 19.78 -30.23
N VAL A 448 -29.46 19.84 -31.18
CA VAL A 448 -29.85 18.70 -32.04
C VAL A 448 -29.36 18.87 -33.50
N GLY A 449 -28.54 19.90 -33.74
CA GLY A 449 -27.94 20.18 -35.05
C GLY A 449 -26.90 19.14 -35.50
N PRO A 450 -26.45 19.23 -36.77
CA PRO A 450 -25.35 18.41 -37.26
C PRO A 450 -24.06 18.77 -36.51
N ASP A 451 -23.30 17.74 -36.15
CA ASP A 451 -22.06 17.89 -35.43
C ASP A 451 -21.02 18.66 -36.25
N PRO A 452 -20.33 19.66 -35.68
CA PRO A 452 -19.35 20.45 -36.40
C PRO A 452 -18.14 19.66 -36.90
N VAL A 453 -17.90 18.44 -36.39
CA VAL A 453 -16.75 17.61 -36.75
C VAL A 453 -17.11 16.58 -37.82
N ASP A 454 -18.19 15.80 -37.61
CA ASP A 454 -18.54 14.68 -38.49
C ASP A 454 -19.90 14.82 -39.21
N GLY A 455 -20.62 15.92 -38.97
CA GLY A 455 -21.91 16.23 -39.60
C GLY A 455 -23.07 15.36 -39.15
N LYS A 456 -22.87 14.42 -38.20
CA LYS A 456 -23.94 13.55 -37.69
C LYS A 456 -24.80 14.26 -36.65
N PRO A 457 -26.07 13.88 -36.45
CA PRO A 457 -26.89 14.48 -35.41
C PRO A 457 -26.29 14.25 -34.01
N GLN A 458 -26.25 15.29 -33.20
CA GLN A 458 -25.84 15.20 -31.80
C GLN A 458 -26.85 14.36 -30.98
N THR A 459 -26.31 13.48 -30.16
CA THR A 459 -27.05 12.56 -29.27
C THR A 459 -26.65 12.79 -27.82
N VAL A 460 -27.46 12.28 -26.89
CA VAL A 460 -27.15 12.28 -25.45
C VAL A 460 -25.75 11.72 -25.17
N ASP A 461 -25.37 10.62 -25.82
CA ASP A 461 -24.05 9.99 -25.65
C ASP A 461 -22.91 10.87 -26.17
N THR A 462 -23.12 11.62 -27.26
CA THR A 462 -22.10 12.55 -27.77
C THR A 462 -21.84 13.72 -26.81
N HIS A 463 -22.87 14.23 -26.11
CA HIS A 463 -22.69 15.27 -25.09
C HIS A 463 -21.90 14.74 -23.89
N LEU A 464 -22.30 13.58 -23.37
CA LEU A 464 -21.61 12.92 -22.25
C LEU A 464 -20.13 12.64 -22.57
N HIS A 465 -19.86 12.07 -23.75
CA HIS A 465 -18.52 11.74 -24.20
C HIS A 465 -17.61 12.98 -24.30
N ARG A 466 -18.13 14.09 -24.84
CA ARG A 466 -17.39 15.35 -24.94
C ARG A 466 -17.14 16.00 -23.59
N ALA A 467 -18.13 15.99 -22.70
CA ALA A 467 -18.00 16.51 -21.35
C ALA A 467 -16.92 15.74 -20.56
N VAL A 468 -16.90 14.41 -20.68
CA VAL A 468 -15.87 13.55 -20.07
C VAL A 468 -14.48 13.85 -20.64
N ASN A 469 -14.33 13.94 -21.97
CA ASN A 469 -13.04 14.27 -22.59
C ASN A 469 -12.53 15.66 -22.18
N ALA A 470 -13.42 16.66 -22.13
CA ALA A 470 -13.07 18.02 -21.75
C ALA A 470 -12.60 18.08 -20.29
N LEU A 471 -13.35 17.43 -19.39
CA LEU A 471 -13.02 17.38 -17.98
C LEU A 471 -11.71 16.63 -17.74
N PHE A 472 -11.48 15.53 -18.47
CA PHE A 472 -10.21 14.80 -18.43
C PHE A 472 -9.02 15.67 -18.82
N LEU A 473 -9.11 16.41 -19.92
CA LEU A 473 -8.05 17.32 -20.34
C LEU A 473 -7.80 18.43 -19.29
N VAL A 474 -8.87 18.99 -18.73
CA VAL A 474 -8.74 19.98 -17.64
C VAL A 474 -8.03 19.37 -16.43
N ARG A 475 -8.38 18.15 -16.02
CA ARG A 475 -7.69 17.44 -14.93
C ARG A 475 -6.22 17.21 -15.24
N GLN A 476 -5.89 16.75 -16.45
CA GLN A 476 -4.49 16.52 -16.85
C GLN A 476 -3.66 17.81 -16.83
N PHE A 477 -4.21 18.93 -17.31
CA PHE A 477 -3.54 20.23 -17.21
C PHE A 477 -3.40 20.70 -15.76
N ALA A 478 -4.46 20.61 -14.96
CA ALA A 478 -4.41 20.98 -13.54
C ALA A 478 -3.35 20.16 -12.79
N MET A 479 -3.27 18.85 -13.02
CA MET A 479 -2.25 17.98 -12.44
C MET A 479 -0.83 18.46 -12.79
N ARG A 480 -0.59 18.87 -14.04
CA ARG A 480 0.72 19.42 -14.44
C ARG A 480 1.04 20.78 -13.85
N PHE A 481 0.03 21.62 -13.65
CA PHE A 481 0.22 22.88 -12.94
C PHE A 481 0.54 22.66 -11.45
N VAL A 482 -0.09 21.66 -10.82
CA VAL A 482 0.21 21.28 -9.43
C VAL A 482 1.64 20.75 -9.27
N GLU A 483 2.12 19.92 -10.18
CA GLU A 483 3.49 19.40 -10.13
C GLU A 483 4.59 20.44 -10.45
N ARG A 484 4.20 21.66 -10.80
CA ARG A 484 5.06 22.80 -11.20
C ARG A 484 4.77 24.05 -10.35
N THR A 485 4.40 23.83 -9.08
CA THR A 485 4.07 24.90 -8.12
C THR A 485 5.19 25.91 -7.89
N ASP A 486 6.43 25.60 -8.31
CA ASP A 486 7.61 26.47 -8.30
C ASP A 486 7.53 27.63 -9.31
N GLU A 487 6.75 27.51 -10.39
CA GLU A 487 6.68 28.52 -11.46
C GLU A 487 5.49 29.50 -11.28
N CYS A 488 4.28 28.98 -11.02
CA CYS A 488 3.04 29.77 -10.90
C CYS A 488 2.05 29.11 -9.92
N SER A 489 1.13 29.89 -9.33
CA SER A 489 0.04 29.32 -8.50
C SER A 489 -1.02 28.67 -9.39
N LEU A 490 -1.53 27.50 -9.00
CA LEU A 490 -2.64 26.83 -9.71
C LEU A 490 -3.81 27.79 -9.98
N LEU A 491 -4.17 28.62 -8.99
CA LEU A 491 -5.28 29.56 -9.11
C LEU A 491 -5.06 30.62 -10.22
N ALA A 492 -3.79 30.95 -10.52
CA ALA A 492 -3.46 31.90 -11.59
C ALA A 492 -3.89 31.37 -12.96
N HIS A 493 -3.76 30.07 -13.23
CA HIS A 493 -4.19 29.47 -14.50
C HIS A 493 -5.71 29.54 -14.72
N PHE A 494 -6.49 29.58 -13.63
CA PHE A 494 -7.94 29.73 -13.70
C PHE A 494 -8.36 31.20 -13.86
N ASN A 495 -7.72 32.10 -13.11
CA ASN A 495 -8.21 33.46 -12.93
C ASN A 495 -7.43 34.56 -13.68
N HIS A 496 -6.18 34.31 -14.10
CA HIS A 496 -5.39 35.30 -14.86
C HIS A 496 -5.96 35.53 -16.26
N GLN A 497 -6.14 36.79 -16.64
CA GLN A 497 -6.59 37.18 -17.98
C GLN A 497 -5.39 37.76 -18.75
N PRO A 498 -5.02 37.20 -19.91
CA PRO A 498 -3.89 37.72 -20.68
C PRO A 498 -4.15 39.16 -21.14
N SER A 499 -3.16 40.02 -20.99
CA SER A 499 -3.24 41.43 -21.38
C SER A 499 -3.30 41.57 -22.91
N ILE A 500 -4.32 42.29 -23.40
CA ILE A 500 -4.61 42.48 -24.83
C ILE A 500 -3.50 43.29 -25.57
N GLU A 501 -2.51 43.83 -24.86
CA GLU A 501 -1.55 44.81 -25.41
C GLU A 501 -0.44 44.24 -26.32
N SER A 502 -0.24 42.92 -26.44
CA SER A 502 0.83 42.37 -27.30
C SER A 502 0.40 41.95 -28.72
N ALA A 503 -0.90 41.92 -29.02
CA ALA A 503 -1.41 41.54 -30.35
C ALA A 503 -1.40 42.69 -31.38
N GLY A 504 -1.03 43.92 -30.97
CA GLY A 504 -1.13 45.13 -31.80
C GLY A 504 0.17 45.64 -32.43
N ALA A 505 1.28 44.90 -32.36
CA ALA A 505 2.58 45.40 -32.80
C ALA A 505 3.00 44.99 -34.23
N HIS A 506 2.06 44.81 -35.17
CA HIS A 506 2.36 44.77 -36.62
C HIS A 506 1.18 45.26 -37.49
N SER A 507 0.74 46.51 -37.31
CA SER A 507 0.14 47.28 -38.42
C SER A 507 0.24 48.77 -38.13
N SER A 508 0.96 49.50 -38.98
CA SER A 508 1.28 50.90 -38.84
C SER A 508 0.13 51.86 -39.16
N ALA A 509 0.17 53.01 -38.46
CA ALA A 509 -0.09 54.38 -38.96
C ALA A 509 -1.43 55.06 -38.61
N ALA A 510 -1.26 56.29 -38.08
CA ALA A 510 -2.20 57.40 -37.87
C ALA A 510 -3.21 57.28 -36.70
N ALA A 511 -3.49 58.28 -35.89
CA ALA A 511 -2.90 59.59 -35.62
C ALA A 511 -3.59 60.16 -34.36
N THR A 512 -2.80 60.79 -33.47
CA THR A 512 -3.12 61.98 -32.64
C THR A 512 -4.26 62.00 -31.59
N THR A 513 -3.84 62.38 -30.37
CA THR A 513 -4.51 63.24 -29.34
C THR A 513 -5.75 62.69 -28.62
N ARG A 514 -5.99 62.86 -27.32
CA ARG A 514 -5.57 63.87 -26.32
C ARG A 514 -5.90 63.38 -24.89
N HIS A 515 -5.02 63.71 -23.95
CA HIS A 515 -5.22 64.19 -22.57
C HIS A 515 -6.27 63.58 -21.60
N SER A 516 -5.74 62.97 -20.52
CA SER A 516 -5.78 63.41 -19.11
C SER A 516 -7.09 63.46 -18.27
N LEU A 517 -6.98 62.78 -17.11
CA LEU A 517 -7.36 63.20 -15.73
C LEU A 517 -8.81 63.01 -15.21
N SER A 518 -8.92 62.02 -14.30
CA SER A 518 -9.28 62.14 -12.86
C SER A 518 -10.74 62.39 -12.38
N ILE A 519 -11.14 61.56 -11.39
CA ILE A 519 -11.82 61.88 -10.10
C ILE A 519 -13.36 61.67 -9.94
N GLN A 520 -13.65 60.85 -8.90
CA GLN A 520 -14.75 60.82 -7.88
C GLN A 520 -16.21 60.40 -8.18
N MET A 521 -16.58 59.28 -7.50
CA MET A 521 -17.73 58.99 -6.61
C MET A 521 -18.96 59.94 -6.60
N GLU A 522 -20.18 59.39 -6.73
CA GLU A 522 -21.18 59.19 -5.64
C GLU A 522 -22.54 58.63 -6.15
N ASP A 523 -23.25 57.98 -5.22
CA ASP A 523 -24.54 57.25 -5.27
C ASP A 523 -25.76 57.99 -5.86
N GLU A 524 -26.72 57.25 -6.45
CA GLU A 524 -28.07 57.02 -5.89
C GLU A 524 -29.04 56.31 -6.88
N ARG A 525 -30.04 55.63 -6.28
CA ARG A 525 -30.94 54.61 -6.84
C ARG A 525 -32.15 55.13 -7.66
N ALA A 526 -32.56 54.23 -8.59
CA ALA A 526 -33.93 53.81 -8.96
C ALA A 526 -34.71 54.53 -10.08
N GLY A 527 -35.00 53.75 -11.14
CA GLY A 527 -36.09 53.98 -12.10
C GLY A 527 -36.15 52.89 -13.19
N LYS A 528 -37.20 52.05 -13.17
CA LYS A 528 -37.46 50.94 -14.13
C LYS A 528 -37.90 51.45 -15.52
N SER A 529 -37.43 50.81 -16.60
CA SER A 529 -38.29 50.41 -17.74
C SER A 529 -37.60 49.37 -18.65
N ASN A 530 -38.35 48.34 -19.02
CA ASN A 530 -37.98 47.24 -19.93
C ASN A 530 -37.69 47.72 -21.36
N ASN A 531 -36.66 47.16 -22.01
CA ASN A 531 -36.75 46.32 -23.21
C ASN A 531 -35.36 46.10 -23.82
N ASP A 532 -35.09 44.84 -24.16
CA ASP A 532 -34.23 44.32 -25.23
C ASP A 532 -32.86 44.98 -25.48
N GLU A 533 -31.81 44.34 -24.99
CA GLU A 533 -30.62 43.93 -25.78
C GLU A 533 -29.62 43.21 -24.86
N LEU A 534 -28.99 42.15 -25.40
CA LEU A 534 -28.00 41.25 -24.77
C LEU A 534 -27.22 41.86 -23.59
N SER A 535 -27.39 41.28 -22.39
CA SER A 535 -26.59 41.67 -21.22
C SER A 535 -25.17 41.08 -21.27
N PRO A 536 -24.13 41.90 -20.98
CA PRO A 536 -22.74 41.47 -20.91
C PRO A 536 -22.43 40.85 -19.53
N GLU A 537 -22.34 39.53 -19.44
CA GLU A 537 -21.85 38.82 -18.24
C GLU A 537 -20.31 38.65 -18.20
N ASP A 538 -19.56 39.45 -18.96
CA ASP A 538 -18.08 39.45 -18.94
C ASP A 538 -17.50 40.50 -17.96
N SER A 539 -18.12 40.67 -16.79
CA SER A 539 -17.54 41.48 -15.70
C SER A 539 -16.89 40.58 -14.62
N SER A 540 -15.58 40.37 -14.76
CA SER A 540 -14.62 40.01 -13.69
C SER A 540 -15.03 38.89 -12.70
N GLY A 541 -15.58 37.77 -13.18
CA GLY A 541 -15.94 36.62 -12.36
C GLY A 541 -14.79 35.64 -12.13
N ASP A 542 -14.59 35.22 -10.88
CA ASP A 542 -13.66 34.18 -10.45
C ASP A 542 -14.03 32.83 -11.12
N LEU A 543 -13.36 32.51 -12.23
CA LEU A 543 -13.65 31.33 -13.06
C LEU A 543 -13.44 30.03 -12.27
N ALA A 544 -12.56 30.04 -11.27
CA ALA A 544 -12.32 28.90 -10.39
C ALA A 544 -13.55 28.58 -9.52
N VAL A 545 -14.25 29.58 -8.99
CA VAL A 545 -15.50 29.40 -8.22
C VAL A 545 -16.58 28.79 -9.10
N HIS A 546 -16.77 29.32 -10.31
CA HIS A 546 -17.76 28.79 -11.26
C HIS A 546 -17.44 27.36 -11.71
N PHE A 547 -16.15 27.05 -11.86
CA PHE A 547 -15.69 25.69 -12.15
C PHE A 547 -16.03 24.72 -11.01
N LEU A 548 -15.74 25.08 -9.76
CA LEU A 548 -16.13 24.28 -8.60
C LEU A 548 -17.65 24.12 -8.51
N ASP A 549 -18.43 25.19 -8.72
CA ASP A 549 -19.88 25.14 -8.67
C ASP A 549 -20.44 24.15 -9.71
N ALA A 550 -19.88 24.12 -10.93
CA ALA A 550 -20.27 23.17 -11.97
C ALA A 550 -19.98 21.71 -11.57
N LEU A 551 -18.80 21.42 -11.00
CA LEU A 551 -18.43 20.08 -10.52
C LEU A 551 -19.33 19.63 -9.37
N LEU A 552 -19.56 20.50 -8.38
CA LEU A 552 -20.38 20.19 -7.21
C LEU A 552 -21.86 20.06 -7.58
N THR A 553 -22.36 20.89 -8.50
CA THR A 553 -23.72 20.77 -9.06
C THR A 553 -23.91 19.40 -9.70
N ALA A 554 -22.93 18.94 -10.48
CA ALA A 554 -22.98 17.61 -11.10
C ALA A 554 -23.04 16.48 -10.07
N LEU A 555 -22.29 16.57 -8.96
CA LEU A 555 -22.31 15.55 -7.90
C LEU A 555 -23.57 15.62 -7.02
N ILE A 556 -23.97 16.81 -6.59
CA ILE A 556 -25.01 16.99 -5.57
C ILE A 556 -26.41 16.84 -6.19
N GLU A 557 -26.69 17.57 -7.27
CA GLU A 557 -28.03 17.65 -7.86
C GLU A 557 -28.38 16.45 -8.75
N PHE A 558 -27.39 15.78 -9.32
CA PHE A 558 -27.60 14.67 -10.24
C PHE A 558 -27.03 13.37 -9.63
N PRO A 559 -27.86 12.39 -9.26
CA PRO A 559 -27.35 11.09 -8.85
C PRO A 559 -26.70 10.35 -10.02
N PRO A 560 -25.62 9.58 -9.77
CA PRO A 560 -24.97 8.77 -10.80
C PRO A 560 -25.94 7.70 -11.32
N ASN A 561 -25.87 7.43 -12.62
CA ASN A 561 -26.57 6.33 -13.28
C ASN A 561 -25.65 5.71 -14.33
N GLU A 562 -26.11 4.65 -14.99
CA GLU A 562 -25.35 3.91 -16.00
C GLU A 562 -24.75 4.79 -17.12
N LYS A 563 -25.39 5.91 -17.49
CA LYS A 563 -24.89 6.80 -18.54
C LYS A 563 -23.93 7.87 -18.00
N THR A 564 -24.16 8.35 -16.78
CA THR A 564 -23.37 9.44 -16.18
C THR A 564 -22.23 8.94 -15.30
N TYR A 565 -22.08 7.63 -15.10
CA TYR A 565 -21.09 7.01 -14.21
C TYR A 565 -19.68 7.54 -14.45
N ASP A 566 -19.17 7.43 -15.70
CA ASP A 566 -17.82 7.88 -16.05
C ASP A 566 -17.61 9.38 -15.83
N LEU A 567 -18.65 10.18 -16.06
CA LEU A 567 -18.62 11.62 -15.80
C LEU A 567 -18.49 11.90 -14.30
N HIS A 568 -19.25 11.21 -13.45
CA HIS A 568 -19.15 11.37 -11.99
C HIS A 568 -17.78 10.94 -11.47
N VAL A 569 -17.26 9.82 -11.97
CA VAL A 569 -15.92 9.35 -11.64
C VAL A 569 -14.87 10.40 -12.01
N GLU A 570 -14.97 11.02 -13.19
CA GLU A 570 -14.04 12.04 -13.62
C GLU A 570 -14.19 13.37 -12.87
N VAL A 571 -15.41 13.71 -12.41
CA VAL A 571 -15.66 14.84 -11.51
C VAL A 571 -14.95 14.63 -10.17
N VAL A 572 -15.10 13.46 -9.54
CA VAL A 572 -14.40 13.14 -8.27
C VAL A 572 -12.89 13.14 -8.46
N ASN A 573 -12.39 12.58 -9.58
CA ASN A 573 -10.97 12.63 -9.91
C ASN A 573 -10.44 14.05 -10.03
N THR A 574 -11.20 14.92 -10.68
CA THR A 574 -10.81 16.31 -10.89
C THR A 574 -10.74 17.04 -9.55
N LEU A 575 -11.70 16.83 -8.66
CA LEU A 575 -11.68 17.38 -7.30
C LEU A 575 -10.46 16.89 -6.51
N LEU A 576 -10.11 15.60 -6.58
CA LEU A 576 -8.89 15.07 -5.95
C LEU A 576 -7.62 15.76 -6.47
N VAL A 577 -7.51 15.99 -7.78
CA VAL A 577 -6.36 16.72 -8.36
C VAL A 577 -6.33 18.18 -7.90
N LEU A 578 -7.48 18.87 -7.90
CA LEU A 578 -7.55 20.26 -7.41
C LEU A 578 -7.17 20.39 -5.93
N LEU A 579 -7.36 19.33 -5.14
CA LEU A 579 -6.99 19.29 -3.72
C LEU A 579 -5.54 18.81 -3.47
N SER A 580 -4.85 18.31 -4.50
CA SER A 580 -3.47 17.79 -4.39
C SER A 580 -2.32 18.79 -4.22
N PRO A 581 -2.46 20.13 -4.33
CA PRO A 581 -1.34 21.05 -4.08
C PRO A 581 -0.59 20.85 -2.76
N VAL A 582 -1.28 20.37 -1.72
CA VAL A 582 -0.67 20.05 -0.41
C VAL A 582 0.38 18.94 -0.48
N ALA A 583 0.31 18.05 -1.48
CA ALA A 583 1.32 17.03 -1.70
C ALA A 583 2.64 17.60 -2.28
N TYR A 584 2.61 18.82 -2.82
CA TYR A 584 3.72 19.48 -3.53
C TYR A 584 4.07 20.87 -2.97
N PRO A 585 4.41 21.01 -1.67
CA PRO A 585 4.74 22.31 -1.06
C PRO A 585 5.94 22.99 -1.72
N ARG A 586 5.87 24.34 -1.79
CA ARG A 586 6.84 25.23 -2.47
C ARG A 586 8.18 25.32 -1.77
N ASP A 587 8.16 25.32 -0.44
CA ASP A 587 9.37 25.35 0.37
C ASP A 587 9.62 23.93 0.86
N HIS A 588 10.79 23.36 0.56
CA HIS A 588 11.25 22.09 1.16
C HIS A 588 11.46 22.19 2.69
N SER A 589 10.94 23.24 3.35
CA SER A 589 11.02 23.45 4.79
C SER A 589 10.01 22.55 5.48
N LYS A 590 10.52 21.76 6.44
CA LYS A 590 9.79 20.71 7.18
C LYS A 590 8.78 21.26 8.21
N GLN A 591 8.31 22.49 8.05
CA GLN A 591 7.30 23.05 8.95
C GLN A 591 6.08 23.34 8.10
N ALA A 592 5.00 22.61 8.39
CA ALA A 592 3.68 22.91 7.89
C ALA A 592 3.26 24.30 8.39
N GLY A 593 3.72 25.34 7.70
CA GLY A 593 3.01 26.60 7.67
C GLY A 593 1.61 26.36 7.13
N ASP A 594 0.70 27.27 7.47
CA ASP A 594 -0.73 27.23 7.16
C ASP A 594 -1.08 26.46 5.87
N LEU A 595 -1.60 25.21 6.01
CA LEU A 595 -1.97 24.31 4.90
C LEU A 595 -2.83 25.00 3.81
N ARG A 596 -3.53 26.08 4.20
CA ARG A 596 -4.39 26.93 3.37
C ARG A 596 -3.63 27.79 2.36
N ALA A 597 -2.40 28.24 2.67
CA ALA A 597 -1.56 28.99 1.74
C ALA A 597 -1.12 28.14 0.53
N HIS A 598 -1.25 26.82 0.64
CA HIS A 598 -0.81 25.87 -0.37
C HIS A 598 -1.96 25.25 -1.17
N ASN A 599 -3.22 25.33 -0.71
CA ASN A 599 -4.39 24.80 -1.43
C ASN A 599 -5.55 25.82 -1.57
N PRO A 600 -5.58 26.60 -2.67
CA PRO A 600 -6.60 27.63 -2.89
C PRO A 600 -8.01 27.07 -3.13
N PHE A 601 -8.14 25.86 -3.67
CA PHE A 601 -9.44 25.24 -3.94
C PHE A 601 -10.10 24.72 -2.66
N LEU A 602 -9.32 24.13 -1.73
CA LEU A 602 -9.82 23.72 -0.43
C LEU A 602 -10.35 24.93 0.37
N TYR A 603 -9.60 26.03 0.38
CA TYR A 603 -10.01 27.26 1.04
C TYR A 603 -11.34 27.80 0.48
N MET A 604 -11.48 27.80 -0.84
CA MET A 604 -12.71 28.24 -1.52
C MET A 604 -13.91 27.36 -1.20
N LEU A 605 -13.72 26.03 -1.14
CA LEU A 605 -14.75 25.08 -0.72
C LEU A 605 -15.19 25.33 0.72
N MET A 606 -14.23 25.44 1.65
CA MET A 606 -14.51 25.64 3.07
C MET A 606 -15.23 26.97 3.33
N THR A 607 -14.73 28.08 2.79
CA THR A 607 -15.34 29.41 2.94
C THR A 607 -16.75 29.50 2.35
N SER A 608 -16.98 28.88 1.20
CA SER A 608 -18.29 28.92 0.53
C SER A 608 -19.34 28.04 1.23
N ALA A 609 -18.89 26.97 1.88
CA ALA A 609 -19.74 25.96 2.51
C ALA A 609 -20.05 26.23 3.99
N LEU A 610 -19.61 27.35 4.55
CA LEU A 610 -19.96 27.76 5.91
C LEU A 610 -21.46 27.97 6.10
N PRO A 611 -22.00 27.85 7.33
CA PRO A 611 -23.42 28.08 7.60
C PRO A 611 -23.94 29.41 7.07
N ASP A 612 -23.15 30.49 7.21
CA ASP A 612 -23.49 31.85 6.73
C ASP A 612 -23.09 32.09 5.24
N GLY A 613 -22.49 31.09 4.60
CA GLY A 613 -22.02 31.16 3.22
C GLY A 613 -23.15 31.07 2.20
N LYS A 614 -22.97 31.70 1.02
CA LYS A 614 -23.93 31.65 -0.10
C LYS A 614 -24.17 30.23 -0.65
N LYS A 615 -23.29 29.29 -0.33
CA LYS A 615 -23.31 27.89 -0.82
C LYS A 615 -23.19 26.90 0.35
N SER A 616 -23.81 27.20 1.49
CA SER A 616 -23.80 26.34 2.69
C SER A 616 -24.25 24.90 2.43
N TYR A 617 -25.15 24.68 1.46
CA TYR A 617 -25.59 23.34 1.03
C TYR A 617 -24.49 22.47 0.42
N TRP A 618 -23.33 23.04 0.04
CA TRP A 618 -22.22 22.26 -0.50
C TRP A 618 -21.67 21.26 0.51
N ALA A 619 -21.54 21.64 1.78
CA ALA A 619 -21.02 20.74 2.81
C ALA A 619 -21.96 19.54 3.02
N SER A 620 -23.24 19.81 3.28
CA SER A 620 -24.27 18.79 3.48
C SER A 620 -24.49 17.92 2.25
N GLY A 621 -24.64 18.54 1.08
CA GLY A 621 -24.86 17.84 -0.18
C GLY A 621 -23.70 16.94 -0.58
N LEU A 622 -22.46 17.42 -0.40
CA LEU A 622 -21.27 16.66 -0.77
C LEU A 622 -21.02 15.49 0.19
N VAL A 623 -21.10 15.70 1.50
CA VAL A 623 -20.95 14.62 2.49
C VAL A 623 -22.03 13.54 2.27
N ARG A 624 -23.30 13.94 2.10
CA ARG A 624 -24.41 13.01 1.80
C ARG A 624 -24.13 12.22 0.53
N ARG A 625 -23.79 12.88 -0.58
CA ARG A 625 -23.55 12.22 -1.87
C ARG A 625 -22.37 11.24 -1.81
N LEU A 626 -21.25 11.63 -1.20
CA LEU A 626 -20.06 10.77 -1.16
C LEU A 626 -20.27 9.53 -0.29
N LEU A 627 -21.00 9.65 0.84
CA LEU A 627 -21.43 8.50 1.63
C LEU A 627 -22.44 7.64 0.88
N GLN A 628 -23.42 8.25 0.21
CA GLN A 628 -24.42 7.54 -0.57
C GLN A 628 -23.80 6.75 -1.73
N ASN A 629 -22.77 7.27 -2.41
CA ASN A 629 -22.03 6.53 -3.43
C ASN A 629 -21.40 5.24 -2.87
N SER A 630 -20.97 5.27 -1.60
CA SER A 630 -20.41 4.11 -0.89
C SER A 630 -21.47 3.08 -0.53
N ILE A 631 -22.69 3.53 -0.25
CA ILE A 631 -23.86 2.68 0.04
C ILE A 631 -24.41 2.06 -1.26
N GLU A 632 -24.65 2.87 -2.29
CA GLU A 632 -25.28 2.43 -3.54
C GLU A 632 -24.38 1.49 -4.36
N GLN A 633 -23.06 1.66 -4.28
CA GLN A 633 -22.06 0.88 -5.03
C GLN A 633 -22.46 0.64 -6.49
N VAL A 634 -22.90 1.71 -7.15
CA VAL A 634 -23.30 1.66 -8.57
C VAL A 634 -22.17 1.01 -9.36
N GLN A 635 -22.53 0.01 -10.15
CA GLN A 635 -21.54 -0.74 -10.93
C GLN A 635 -20.99 0.11 -12.06
N ALA A 636 -19.69 -0.06 -12.33
CA ALA A 636 -19.06 0.65 -13.43
C ALA A 636 -19.62 0.18 -14.77
N THR A 637 -20.04 1.15 -15.59
CA THR A 637 -20.49 0.93 -16.96
C THR A 637 -19.41 1.35 -17.95
N GLY A 638 -19.40 0.74 -19.14
CA GLY A 638 -18.55 1.17 -20.26
C GLY A 638 -17.03 1.25 -19.94
N PRO A 639 -16.33 2.35 -20.32
CA PRO A 639 -14.89 2.60 -20.10
C PRO A 639 -14.33 2.22 -18.74
N SER A 640 -15.03 2.55 -17.65
CA SER A 640 -14.55 2.30 -16.28
C SER A 640 -14.55 0.81 -15.89
N SER A 641 -15.34 -0.03 -16.56
CA SER A 641 -15.34 -1.49 -16.32
C SER A 641 -14.01 -2.17 -16.71
N ALA A 642 -13.32 -1.66 -17.73
CA ALA A 642 -12.02 -2.18 -18.16
C ALA A 642 -10.90 -1.77 -17.19
N SER A 643 -10.93 -0.52 -16.70
CA SER A 643 -10.00 -0.01 -15.69
C SER A 643 -10.18 -0.71 -14.33
N ASN A 644 -11.42 -1.09 -13.99
CA ASN A 644 -11.72 -1.91 -12.82
C ASN A 644 -10.97 -3.22 -12.80
N THR A 645 -10.87 -3.89 -13.94
CA THR A 645 -10.20 -5.19 -14.02
C THR A 645 -8.71 -5.07 -13.70
N ALA A 646 -8.07 -3.98 -14.14
CA ALA A 646 -6.65 -3.72 -13.88
C ALA A 646 -6.38 -3.30 -12.42
N VAL A 647 -7.22 -2.42 -11.83
CA VAL A 647 -7.11 -2.01 -10.42
C VAL A 647 -7.41 -3.18 -9.48
N ILE A 648 -8.46 -3.96 -9.76
CA ILE A 648 -8.78 -5.20 -9.02
C ILE A 648 -7.65 -6.21 -9.19
N ALA A 649 -7.06 -6.38 -10.38
CA ALA A 649 -5.93 -7.28 -10.58
C ALA A 649 -4.69 -6.82 -9.80
N LEU A 650 -4.33 -5.53 -9.83
CA LEU A 650 -3.22 -4.98 -9.04
C LEU A 650 -3.44 -5.13 -7.53
N ARG A 651 -4.66 -4.88 -7.05
CA ARG A 651 -5.10 -5.06 -5.66
C ARG A 651 -5.05 -6.52 -5.24
N LYS A 652 -5.59 -7.43 -6.06
CA LYS A 652 -5.52 -8.89 -5.88
C LYS A 652 -4.08 -9.41 -5.92
N THR A 653 -3.19 -8.90 -6.77
CA THR A 653 -1.78 -9.29 -6.81
C THR A 653 -1.05 -8.83 -5.54
N ARG A 654 -1.39 -7.65 -5.01
CA ARG A 654 -0.80 -7.11 -3.77
C ARG A 654 -1.30 -7.87 -2.54
N GLU A 655 -2.58 -8.22 -2.48
CA GLU A 655 -3.20 -9.02 -1.42
C GLU A 655 -2.80 -10.51 -1.47
N MET A 656 -2.80 -11.13 -2.67
CA MET A 656 -2.26 -12.47 -2.86
C MET A 656 -0.77 -12.53 -2.58
N SER A 657 0.02 -11.48 -2.84
CA SER A 657 1.42 -11.46 -2.42
C SER A 657 1.56 -11.38 -0.90
N LEU A 658 0.70 -10.63 -0.20
CA LEU A 658 0.69 -10.55 1.27
C LEU A 658 0.26 -11.88 1.92
N ILE A 659 -0.71 -12.59 1.32
CA ILE A 659 -1.25 -13.89 1.81
C ILE A 659 -0.36 -15.07 1.38
N ALA A 660 0.20 -15.07 0.17
CA ALA A 660 1.11 -16.13 -0.29
C ALA A 660 2.46 -16.07 0.42
N MET A 661 2.91 -14.88 0.84
CA MET A 661 4.10 -14.72 1.69
C MET A 661 3.86 -15.21 3.13
N SER A 662 2.62 -15.24 3.63
CA SER A 662 2.30 -15.76 4.97
C SER A 662 2.09 -17.28 4.97
N GLY A 663 1.37 -17.83 3.99
CA GLY A 663 1.04 -19.26 3.93
C GLY A 663 2.24 -20.22 3.82
N SER A 664 3.37 -19.79 3.26
CA SER A 664 4.57 -20.63 3.15
C SER A 664 5.51 -20.58 4.35
N SER A 665 5.32 -19.62 5.27
CA SER A 665 6.17 -19.46 6.46
C SER A 665 5.53 -19.95 7.77
N ASP A 666 4.19 -20.01 7.82
CA ASP A 666 3.46 -20.23 9.07
C ASP A 666 3.33 -21.71 9.51
N GLN A 667 3.57 -22.71 8.64
CA GLN A 667 3.55 -24.13 9.08
C GLN A 667 4.80 -24.58 9.85
N ALA A 668 5.91 -23.83 9.80
CA ALA A 668 7.17 -24.29 10.39
C ALA A 668 7.53 -23.65 11.74
N TYR A 669 6.89 -22.52 12.12
CA TYR A 669 7.33 -21.74 13.29
C TYR A 669 6.25 -21.56 14.37
N GLU A 670 4.96 -21.55 14.03
CA GLU A 670 3.90 -21.41 15.04
C GLU A 670 3.58 -22.73 15.77
N GLN A 671 3.88 -23.88 15.13
CA GLN A 671 3.76 -25.19 15.77
C GLN A 671 4.81 -25.43 16.87
N GLU A 672 5.82 -24.57 17.04
CA GLU A 672 6.84 -24.71 18.11
C GLU A 672 6.69 -23.73 19.28
N GLN A 673 5.90 -22.65 19.17
CA GLN A 673 5.76 -21.67 20.26
C GLN A 673 4.43 -21.72 21.02
N PHE A 674 3.34 -22.19 20.40
CA PHE A 674 2.09 -22.52 21.12
C PHE A 674 1.95 -24.01 21.46
N SER A 675 2.91 -24.87 21.06
CA SER A 675 2.93 -26.31 21.37
C SER A 675 3.69 -26.69 22.66
N TYR A 676 3.94 -25.75 23.57
CA TYR A 676 4.56 -26.08 24.86
C TYR A 676 3.57 -26.54 25.94
N PHE A 677 2.29 -26.79 25.61
CA PHE A 677 1.25 -27.12 26.60
C PHE A 677 0.41 -28.39 26.36
N THR A 678 0.98 -29.45 25.78
CA THR A 678 0.47 -30.81 26.06
C THR A 678 1.63 -31.79 26.19
N LEU A 679 1.70 -32.50 27.32
CA LEU A 679 2.67 -33.56 27.58
C LEU A 679 2.02 -34.92 27.30
N GLU A 680 2.76 -35.73 26.55
CA GLU A 680 2.62 -37.16 26.24
C GLU A 680 1.64 -37.62 25.16
N GLY A 681 2.21 -38.18 24.08
CA GLY A 681 1.50 -38.99 23.09
C GLY A 681 2.21 -39.07 21.73
N VAL A 682 3.21 -39.94 21.61
CA VAL A 682 3.84 -40.27 20.31
C VAL A 682 2.87 -41.07 19.44
N SER A 683 2.87 -40.77 18.14
CA SER A 683 2.45 -41.58 16.98
C SER A 683 1.04 -41.35 16.39
N SER A 684 1.06 -41.15 15.08
CA SER A 684 -0.01 -41.38 14.10
C SER A 684 -1.20 -40.43 14.15
N ILE A 685 -1.24 -39.49 13.20
CA ILE A 685 -2.21 -39.51 12.08
C ILE A 685 -1.75 -38.45 11.06
N ALA A 686 -0.89 -38.90 10.14
CA ALA A 686 -0.86 -38.36 8.79
C ALA A 686 -2.10 -38.90 8.07
N ALA A 687 -3.28 -38.34 8.35
CA ALA A 687 -4.51 -38.56 7.58
C ALA A 687 -5.59 -37.56 7.98
N SER A 688 -5.41 -36.28 7.65
CA SER A 688 -6.51 -35.30 7.45
C SER A 688 -6.09 -34.09 6.59
N ILE A 689 -5.02 -34.23 5.79
CA ILE A 689 -4.42 -33.15 4.96
C ILE A 689 -5.29 -32.72 3.75
N PHE A 690 -6.57 -33.06 3.71
CA PHE A 690 -7.47 -32.49 2.70
C PHE A 690 -8.77 -32.03 3.34
N ARG A 691 -8.87 -30.72 3.56
CA ARG A 691 -10.10 -29.91 3.41
C ARG A 691 -9.76 -28.43 3.63
N PHE A 692 -9.22 -27.79 2.59
CA PHE A 692 -9.44 -26.36 2.41
C PHE A 692 -10.93 -26.18 2.06
N PRO A 693 -11.74 -25.49 2.88
CA PRO A 693 -13.11 -25.19 2.49
C PRO A 693 -13.08 -24.10 1.42
N TRP A 694 -13.84 -24.30 0.35
CA TRP A 694 -14.08 -23.31 -0.71
C TRP A 694 -14.59 -21.95 -0.18
N SER A 695 -15.00 -21.87 1.10
CA SER A 695 -15.36 -20.63 1.80
C SER A 695 -14.17 -19.69 2.10
N PHE A 696 -12.93 -20.18 2.21
CA PHE A 696 -11.73 -19.36 2.44
C PHE A 696 -11.28 -18.63 1.17
N ILE A 697 -11.29 -19.34 0.03
CA ILE A 697 -11.12 -18.70 -1.28
C ILE A 697 -12.30 -17.77 -1.51
N ARG A 698 -13.55 -18.20 -1.27
CA ARG A 698 -14.70 -17.30 -1.37
C ARG A 698 -14.52 -16.05 -0.53
N TYR A 699 -14.15 -16.05 0.75
CA TYR A 699 -14.08 -14.79 1.52
C TYR A 699 -13.09 -13.75 0.97
N PHE A 700 -11.89 -14.17 0.52
CA PHE A 700 -10.93 -13.30 -0.18
C PHE A 700 -11.20 -13.13 -1.69
N THR A 701 -12.19 -13.85 -2.24
CA THR A 701 -12.67 -13.76 -3.63
C THR A 701 -14.20 -13.52 -3.72
N THR A 702 -14.82 -13.00 -2.67
CA THR A 702 -16.23 -12.61 -2.61
C THR A 702 -16.21 -11.16 -2.16
N ARG A 703 -16.45 -10.17 -3.03
CA ARG A 703 -17.18 -10.19 -4.30
C ARG A 703 -16.21 -10.14 -5.47
N GLU A 704 -16.26 -11.15 -6.33
CA GLU A 704 -15.69 -11.09 -7.69
C GLU A 704 -16.27 -9.94 -8.55
N ASP A 705 -17.28 -9.20 -8.08
CA ASP A 705 -18.14 -8.41 -8.98
C ASP A 705 -18.26 -6.90 -8.73
N THR A 706 -17.68 -6.26 -7.69
CA THR A 706 -18.13 -4.88 -7.36
C THR A 706 -17.07 -3.90 -6.81
N ALA A 707 -15.86 -3.78 -7.40
CA ALA A 707 -15.11 -2.54 -7.14
C ALA A 707 -15.80 -1.40 -7.91
N SER A 708 -16.37 -0.43 -7.19
CA SER A 708 -16.94 0.76 -7.79
C SER A 708 -15.93 1.90 -7.64
N PRO A 709 -15.17 2.29 -8.69
CA PRO A 709 -14.26 3.43 -8.64
C PRO A 709 -14.90 4.68 -8.07
N LEU A 710 -16.18 4.90 -8.38
CA LEU A 710 -16.91 6.03 -7.85
C LEU A 710 -17.01 5.97 -6.32
N ALA A 711 -17.35 4.81 -5.75
CA ALA A 711 -17.40 4.62 -4.29
C ALA A 711 -16.00 4.80 -3.67
N ASP A 712 -14.99 4.09 -4.19
CA ASP A 712 -13.62 4.12 -3.69
C ASP A 712 -13.05 5.56 -3.70
N ARG A 713 -13.21 6.28 -4.82
CA ARG A 713 -12.75 7.66 -4.98
C ARG A 713 -13.55 8.64 -4.13
N SER A 714 -14.84 8.36 -3.90
CA SER A 714 -15.69 9.18 -3.03
C SER A 714 -15.25 9.09 -1.57
N VAL A 715 -14.87 7.89 -1.09
CA VAL A 715 -14.31 7.71 0.26
C VAL A 715 -13.02 8.51 0.41
N LEU A 716 -12.10 8.43 -0.57
CA LEU A 716 -10.84 9.18 -0.54
C LEU A 716 -11.07 10.70 -0.53
N LEU A 717 -11.96 11.20 -1.39
CA LEU A 717 -12.30 12.63 -1.43
C LEU A 717 -12.94 13.09 -0.11
N LEU A 718 -13.85 12.29 0.45
CA LEU A 718 -14.50 12.59 1.72
C LEU A 718 -13.48 12.65 2.87
N LEU A 719 -12.53 11.72 2.92
CA LEU A 719 -11.46 11.72 3.92
C LEU A 719 -10.60 12.99 3.84
N VAL A 720 -10.23 13.44 2.64
CA VAL A 720 -9.51 14.72 2.46
C VAL A 720 -10.31 15.88 3.04
N LEU A 721 -11.60 15.97 2.72
CA LEU A 721 -12.46 17.06 3.18
C LEU A 721 -12.68 17.05 4.70
N LEU A 722 -12.85 15.87 5.30
CA LEU A 722 -13.12 15.72 6.73
C LEU A 722 -11.88 15.89 7.61
N GLN A 723 -10.70 15.51 7.12
CA GLN A 723 -9.47 15.50 7.93
C GLN A 723 -8.59 16.74 7.71
N SER A 724 -8.91 17.57 6.72
CA SER A 724 -8.25 18.87 6.54
C SER A 724 -8.81 19.91 7.51
N CYS A 725 -7.93 20.66 8.20
CA CYS A 725 -8.23 21.84 9.04
C CYS A 725 -9.14 21.55 10.24
N ARG A 726 -8.57 21.09 11.36
CA ARG A 726 -9.33 20.66 12.57
C ARG A 726 -9.35 21.66 13.77
N ASP A 727 -8.56 22.74 13.72
CA ASP A 727 -8.60 24.04 14.48
C ASP A 727 -8.14 24.16 15.96
N SER A 728 -7.74 25.41 16.35
CA SER A 728 -7.94 25.91 17.73
C SER A 728 -8.18 27.44 17.94
N ASP A 729 -7.87 28.40 17.03
CA ASP A 729 -8.11 29.85 17.30
C ASP A 729 -8.65 30.68 16.09
N SER A 730 -9.36 30.04 15.14
CA SER A 730 -10.04 30.60 13.93
C SER A 730 -9.16 30.99 12.73
N PRO A 731 -9.55 30.94 11.41
CA PRO A 731 -10.87 30.67 10.81
C PRO A 731 -10.85 29.65 9.63
N VAL A 732 -11.93 28.97 9.30
CA VAL A 732 -13.24 29.59 9.23
C VAL A 732 -14.20 28.88 10.17
N ASP A 733 -13.77 28.74 11.41
CA ASP A 733 -14.53 28.48 12.64
C ASP A 733 -15.52 27.33 12.66
N ASN A 734 -15.35 26.36 11.76
CA ASN A 734 -15.46 24.92 11.99
C ASN A 734 -15.41 24.26 10.61
N ASN A 735 -14.71 23.13 10.46
CA ASN A 735 -14.74 22.37 9.20
C ASN A 735 -16.22 22.05 8.85
N PRO A 736 -16.80 22.67 7.79
CA PRO A 736 -18.23 22.58 7.53
C PRO A 736 -18.64 21.18 7.09
N PHE A 737 -17.71 20.41 6.51
CA PHE A 737 -17.94 19.02 6.15
C PHE A 737 -18.02 18.11 7.38
N ARG A 738 -17.22 18.36 8.43
CA ARG A 738 -17.37 17.70 9.73
C ARG A 738 -18.67 18.08 10.42
N GLY A 739 -19.03 19.37 10.38
CA GLY A 739 -20.33 19.84 10.87
C GLY A 739 -21.50 19.13 10.17
N ALA A 740 -21.44 19.03 8.85
CA ALA A 740 -22.41 18.28 8.05
C ALA A 740 -22.45 16.78 8.42
N LEU A 741 -21.30 16.14 8.65
CA LEU A 741 -21.22 14.73 9.07
C LEU A 741 -21.84 14.51 10.46
N CYS A 742 -21.59 15.41 11.40
CA CYS A 742 -22.17 15.38 12.75
C CYS A 742 -23.71 15.53 12.70
N GLY A 743 -24.22 16.34 11.77
CA GLY A 743 -25.66 16.57 11.60
C GLY A 743 -26.44 15.46 10.87
N ILE A 744 -25.79 14.37 10.44
CA ILE A 744 -26.49 13.23 9.82
C ILE A 744 -27.24 12.45 10.90
N THR A 745 -28.53 12.20 10.70
CA THR A 745 -29.39 11.38 11.57
C THR A 745 -29.75 10.06 10.91
N ASP A 746 -30.04 9.03 11.71
CA ASP A 746 -30.57 7.77 11.19
C ASP A 746 -31.95 7.98 10.56
N GLY A 747 -32.15 7.46 9.34
CA GLY A 747 -33.44 7.51 8.65
C GLY A 747 -34.52 6.65 9.31
N ALA A 748 -34.14 5.73 10.20
CA ALA A 748 -35.06 4.84 10.91
C ALA A 748 -35.87 5.53 12.05
N ASP A 749 -35.38 6.65 12.59
CA ASP A 749 -35.92 7.31 13.80
C ASP A 749 -37.07 8.31 13.53
N THR A 750 -37.69 8.28 12.34
CA THR A 750 -38.82 9.16 12.05
C THR A 750 -40.16 8.71 12.66
N ASP A 751 -40.20 7.54 13.32
CA ASP A 751 -41.38 7.01 14.02
C ASP A 751 -41.06 6.55 15.48
N GLY A 752 -40.62 7.46 16.37
CA GLY A 752 -40.39 7.08 17.77
C GLY A 752 -40.26 8.26 18.74
N HIS A 753 -41.11 8.29 19.76
CA HIS A 753 -41.21 9.35 20.76
C HIS A 753 -39.89 9.69 21.48
N GLY A 754 -39.61 11.00 21.58
CA GLY A 754 -38.50 11.54 22.35
C GLY A 754 -38.55 11.19 23.83
N THR A 755 -37.37 10.92 24.39
CA THR A 755 -37.12 10.92 25.83
C THR A 755 -35.80 11.66 26.04
N GLU A 756 -35.87 12.81 26.72
CA GLU A 756 -34.73 13.65 27.07
C GLU A 756 -33.77 12.87 27.99
N MET A 757 -32.50 12.78 27.61
CA MET A 757 -31.41 12.38 28.51
C MET A 757 -30.25 13.36 28.30
N GLU A 758 -29.99 14.19 29.33
CA GLU A 758 -28.94 15.21 29.35
C GLU A 758 -27.54 14.56 29.40
N ASP A 759 -26.74 14.71 28.34
CA ASP A 759 -25.31 14.34 28.29
C ASP A 759 -24.41 15.59 28.48
N PRO A 760 -23.46 15.59 29.43
CA PRO A 760 -22.53 16.70 29.68
C PRO A 760 -21.63 17.12 28.50
N ARG A 761 -21.58 16.38 27.38
CA ARG A 761 -20.84 16.79 26.16
C ARG A 761 -21.59 17.79 25.26
N ALA A 762 -22.90 17.97 25.44
CA ALA A 762 -23.70 18.91 24.64
C ALA A 762 -23.49 20.40 25.00
N HIS A 763 -22.81 20.70 26.11
CA HIS A 763 -22.69 22.07 26.62
C HIS A 763 -21.65 22.95 25.90
N LEU A 764 -20.84 22.40 24.99
CA LEU A 764 -19.90 23.20 24.19
C LEU A 764 -20.48 23.72 22.86
N MET A 765 -21.72 23.35 22.50
CA MET A 765 -22.34 23.79 21.23
C MET A 765 -23.59 24.67 21.40
N GLN A 766 -23.99 25.06 22.63
CA GLN A 766 -25.17 25.90 22.89
C GLN A 766 -24.85 27.31 23.38
N GLN A 767 -23.81 27.95 22.83
CA GLN A 767 -23.64 29.41 22.93
C GLN A 767 -23.48 30.04 21.54
N SER A 768 -24.46 29.84 20.66
CA SER A 768 -24.65 30.71 19.49
C SER A 768 -26.04 30.66 18.85
N GLU A 769 -27.04 29.98 19.43
CA GLU A 769 -28.40 29.98 18.86
C GLU A 769 -29.28 31.05 19.50
N ALA A 770 -29.13 32.27 18.99
CA ALA A 770 -30.20 33.25 19.01
C ALA A 770 -30.13 34.08 17.73
N THR A 771 -30.59 33.53 16.60
CA THR A 771 -31.59 34.13 15.69
C THR A 771 -31.52 33.53 14.28
N SER A 772 -32.72 33.37 13.70
CA SER A 772 -33.06 33.16 12.29
C SER A 772 -33.03 31.73 11.73
N SER A 773 -34.24 31.18 11.72
CA SER A 773 -34.73 30.05 10.94
C SER A 773 -34.41 30.15 9.44
N SER A 774 -33.70 29.17 8.90
CA SER A 774 -33.92 28.69 7.53
C SER A 774 -33.86 27.17 7.54
N SER A 775 -34.84 26.55 6.88
CA SER A 775 -35.07 25.11 6.83
C SER A 775 -33.90 24.38 6.17
N ALA A 776 -32.91 23.94 6.96
CA ALA A 776 -31.93 22.97 6.51
C ALA A 776 -32.63 21.61 6.38
N GLU A 777 -32.70 21.07 5.17
CA GLU A 777 -33.15 19.69 4.94
C GLU A 777 -32.43 18.74 5.89
N LYS A 778 -33.19 17.97 6.68
CA LYS A 778 -32.65 16.96 7.59
C LYS A 778 -31.84 15.94 6.77
N LEU A 779 -30.59 15.71 7.18
CA LEU A 779 -29.66 14.76 6.54
C LEU A 779 -29.94 13.36 7.06
N GLU A 780 -30.76 12.59 6.33
CA GLU A 780 -31.10 11.22 6.70
C GLU A 780 -30.30 10.20 5.86
N LEU A 781 -29.67 9.25 6.55
CA LEU A 781 -28.98 8.08 5.99
C LEU A 781 -29.19 6.89 6.92
N LEU A 782 -29.36 5.68 6.37
CA LEU A 782 -29.47 4.46 7.18
C LEU A 782 -28.09 4.05 7.70
N TYR A 783 -27.89 4.10 9.01
CA TYR A 783 -26.61 3.74 9.62
C TYR A 783 -26.28 2.25 9.44
N SER A 784 -27.28 1.38 9.45
CA SER A 784 -27.12 -0.06 9.25
C SER A 784 -26.50 -0.41 7.90
N ASP A 785 -26.93 0.26 6.82
CA ASP A 785 -26.37 0.09 5.48
C ASP A 785 -24.90 0.56 5.43
N LEU A 786 -24.60 1.67 6.11
CA LEU A 786 -23.24 2.20 6.21
C LEU A 786 -22.32 1.24 6.97
N PHE A 787 -22.75 0.69 8.12
CA PHE A 787 -21.96 -0.29 8.87
C PHE A 787 -21.79 -1.60 8.12
N ALA A 788 -22.82 -2.06 7.39
CA ALA A 788 -22.72 -3.24 6.55
C ALA A 788 -21.70 -3.07 5.42
N VAL A 789 -21.69 -1.89 4.77
CA VAL A 789 -20.70 -1.57 3.74
C VAL A 789 -19.29 -1.48 4.32
N VAL A 790 -19.12 -0.76 5.43
CA VAL A 790 -17.82 -0.59 6.09
C VAL A 790 -17.28 -1.93 6.57
N GLY A 791 -18.10 -2.77 7.21
CA GLY A 791 -17.74 -4.14 7.62
C GLY A 791 -17.35 -5.02 6.43
N GLY A 792 -18.11 -4.95 5.32
CA GLY A 792 -17.76 -5.65 4.08
C GLY A 792 -16.48 -5.13 3.40
N HIS A 793 -16.06 -3.91 3.71
CA HIS A 793 -14.83 -3.27 3.21
C HIS A 793 -13.72 -3.23 4.28
N ALA A 794 -13.83 -4.00 5.37
CA ALA A 794 -12.82 -4.11 6.42
C ALA A 794 -11.42 -4.56 5.95
N PRO A 795 -11.23 -5.25 4.81
CA PRO A 795 -9.87 -5.47 4.30
C PRO A 795 -9.17 -4.18 3.82
N TYR A 796 -9.94 -3.12 3.52
CA TYR A 796 -9.43 -1.88 2.94
C TYR A 796 -9.06 -0.83 3.98
N GLU A 797 -7.86 -0.29 3.87
CA GLU A 797 -7.30 0.70 4.81
C GLU A 797 -8.14 1.98 4.92
N ALA A 798 -8.65 2.50 3.80
CA ALA A 798 -9.50 3.70 3.78
C ALA A 798 -10.81 3.52 4.57
N SER A 799 -11.35 2.30 4.64
CA SER A 799 -12.58 1.99 5.36
C SER A 799 -12.41 2.12 6.88
N HIS A 800 -11.24 1.74 7.41
CA HIS A 800 -10.93 1.89 8.84
C HIS A 800 -10.85 3.36 9.25
N LEU A 801 -10.19 4.18 8.41
CA LEU A 801 -10.10 5.61 8.65
C LEU A 801 -11.46 6.30 8.51
N MET A 802 -12.27 5.85 7.54
CA MET A 802 -13.65 6.31 7.40
C MET A 802 -14.46 5.95 8.65
N LEU A 803 -14.41 4.70 9.12
CA LEU A 803 -15.12 4.24 10.31
C LEU A 803 -14.72 5.04 11.56
N TYR A 804 -13.42 5.22 11.77
CA TYR A 804 -12.90 6.08 12.84
C TYR A 804 -13.50 7.49 12.75
N THR A 805 -13.46 8.10 11.56
CA THR A 805 -13.95 9.46 11.35
C THR A 805 -15.45 9.57 11.62
N LEU A 806 -16.22 8.58 11.16
CA LEU A 806 -17.67 8.49 11.36
C LEU A 806 -18.03 8.40 12.84
N LEU A 807 -17.46 7.42 13.55
CA LEU A 807 -17.75 7.17 14.97
C LEU A 807 -17.27 8.32 15.86
N TYR A 808 -16.12 8.92 15.55
CA TYR A 808 -15.58 10.02 16.34
C TYR A 808 -16.31 11.35 16.10
N SER A 809 -16.75 11.61 14.86
CA SER A 809 -17.35 12.89 14.49
C SER A 809 -18.87 12.94 14.69
N ASN A 810 -19.54 11.80 14.79
CA ASN A 810 -20.99 11.72 14.98
C ASN A 810 -21.33 10.83 16.20
N PRO A 811 -21.61 11.42 17.36
CA PRO A 811 -21.95 10.68 18.58
C PRO A 811 -23.19 9.79 18.46
N MET A 812 -24.18 10.20 17.66
CA MET A 812 -25.41 9.41 17.47
C MET A 812 -25.16 8.14 16.67
N MET A 813 -24.25 8.21 15.71
CA MET A 813 -23.79 7.05 14.97
C MET A 813 -23.02 6.09 15.87
N LEU A 814 -22.18 6.59 16.78
CA LEU A 814 -21.49 5.76 17.77
C LEU A 814 -22.48 5.09 18.74
N ASP A 815 -23.46 5.83 19.27
CA ASP A 815 -24.46 5.28 20.18
C ASP A 815 -25.32 4.21 19.48
N THR A 816 -25.73 4.47 18.24
CA THR A 816 -26.44 3.48 17.42
C THR A 816 -25.58 2.25 17.17
N ALA A 817 -24.30 2.44 16.82
CA ALA A 817 -23.38 1.34 16.61
C ALA A 817 -23.28 0.50 17.89
N VAL A 818 -22.92 1.10 19.03
CA VAL A 818 -22.74 0.41 20.33
C VAL A 818 -23.96 -0.38 20.78
N ASN A 819 -25.17 0.12 20.47
CA ASN A 819 -26.43 -0.53 20.83
C ASN A 819 -26.97 -1.48 19.76
N ASP A 820 -26.31 -1.61 18.61
CA ASP A 820 -26.74 -2.49 17.52
C ASP A 820 -26.62 -3.96 17.93
N ALA A 821 -27.65 -4.75 17.63
CA ALA A 821 -27.65 -6.19 17.89
C ALA A 821 -26.83 -6.97 16.86
N ASP A 822 -26.66 -6.43 15.65
CA ASP A 822 -25.97 -7.07 14.51
C ASP A 822 -24.51 -6.60 14.36
N MET A 823 -23.91 -6.02 15.41
CA MET A 823 -22.53 -5.51 15.40
C MET A 823 -21.47 -6.54 14.98
N GLU A 824 -21.75 -7.83 15.10
CA GLU A 824 -20.86 -8.90 14.64
C GLU A 824 -20.49 -8.73 13.16
N ARG A 825 -21.40 -8.20 12.32
CA ARG A 825 -21.13 -7.93 10.90
C ARG A 825 -20.08 -6.84 10.69
N LEU A 826 -19.97 -5.90 11.63
CA LEU A 826 -18.97 -4.83 11.61
C LEU A 826 -17.67 -5.26 12.28
N LEU A 827 -17.76 -5.87 13.47
CA LEU A 827 -16.60 -6.14 14.33
C LEU A 827 -15.84 -7.42 13.96
N LEU A 828 -16.50 -8.49 13.49
CA LEU A 828 -15.81 -9.74 13.15
C LEU A 828 -14.78 -9.55 12.02
N PRO A 829 -15.11 -8.84 10.91
CA PRO A 829 -14.11 -8.57 9.87
C PRO A 829 -12.92 -7.73 10.38
N LEU A 830 -13.16 -6.77 11.28
CA LEU A 830 -12.09 -5.95 11.87
C LEU A 830 -11.18 -6.79 12.79
N LEU A 831 -11.77 -7.70 13.57
CA LEU A 831 -11.03 -8.63 14.44
C LEU A 831 -10.22 -9.64 13.64
N GLU A 832 -10.74 -10.10 12.50
CA GLU A 832 -10.01 -10.95 11.55
C GLU A 832 -8.79 -10.23 10.95
N THR A 833 -8.94 -8.96 10.55
CA THR A 833 -7.81 -8.14 10.10
C THR A 833 -6.76 -7.98 11.20
N LEU A 834 -7.19 -7.76 12.46
CA LEU A 834 -6.28 -7.63 13.59
C LEU A 834 -5.60 -8.95 13.98
N TYR A 835 -6.28 -10.08 13.81
CA TYR A 835 -5.69 -11.42 13.98
C TYR A 835 -4.50 -11.62 13.03
N HIS A 836 -4.60 -11.10 11.80
CA HIS A 836 -3.53 -11.11 10.80
C HIS A 836 -2.55 -9.93 10.92
N ALA A 837 -2.37 -9.34 12.11
CA ALA A 837 -1.53 -8.15 12.30
C ALA A 837 -0.09 -8.25 11.76
N ARG A 838 0.45 -9.46 11.54
CA ARG A 838 1.77 -9.66 10.90
C ARG A 838 1.84 -9.15 9.47
N THR A 839 0.75 -9.28 8.72
CA THR A 839 0.67 -8.97 7.28
C THR A 839 0.07 -7.60 7.02
N VAL A 840 -0.24 -6.84 8.08
CA VAL A 840 -0.95 -5.57 8.04
C VAL A 840 0.04 -4.44 8.33
N GLU A 841 0.01 -3.36 7.54
CA GLU A 841 0.88 -2.20 7.76
C GLU A 841 0.62 -1.56 9.15
N PRO A 842 1.65 -1.05 9.86
CA PRO A 842 1.49 -0.47 11.20
C PRO A 842 0.43 0.64 11.28
N SER A 843 0.33 1.49 10.25
CA SER A 843 -0.69 2.55 10.16
C SER A 843 -2.12 2.02 10.25
N ARG A 844 -2.38 0.85 9.65
CA ARG A 844 -3.68 0.17 9.70
C ARG A 844 -3.97 -0.38 11.09
N LEU A 845 -2.93 -0.92 11.75
CA LEU A 845 -3.05 -1.42 13.12
C LEU A 845 -3.42 -0.31 14.10
N TYR A 846 -2.86 0.90 13.94
CA TYR A 846 -3.24 2.05 14.76
C TYR A 846 -4.73 2.35 14.64
N MET A 847 -5.25 2.47 13.41
CA MET A 847 -6.67 2.74 13.18
C MET A 847 -7.58 1.66 13.75
N LEU A 848 -7.24 0.39 13.54
CA LEU A 848 -8.00 -0.75 14.06
C LEU A 848 -8.08 -0.76 15.58
N VAL A 849 -6.94 -0.57 16.25
CA VAL A 849 -6.88 -0.57 17.71
C VAL A 849 -7.66 0.61 18.29
N ILE A 850 -7.59 1.79 17.67
CA ILE A 850 -8.37 2.97 18.10
C ILE A 850 -9.87 2.72 17.93
N VAL A 851 -10.31 2.21 16.77
CA VAL A 851 -11.74 1.90 16.52
C VAL A 851 -12.26 0.91 17.56
N LEU A 852 -11.53 -0.18 17.81
CA LEU A 852 -11.93 -1.16 18.82
C LEU A 852 -11.86 -0.58 20.25
N LEU A 853 -10.92 0.33 20.53
CA LEU A 853 -10.87 1.05 21.79
C LEU A 853 -12.11 1.96 21.96
N THR A 854 -12.57 2.62 20.89
CA THR A 854 -13.79 3.46 20.88
C THR A 854 -15.05 2.65 21.23
N PHE A 855 -15.12 1.37 20.86
CA PHE A 855 -16.20 0.49 21.32
C PHE A 855 -16.00 0.04 22.77
N THR A 856 -14.80 -0.44 23.12
CA THR A 856 -14.55 -1.00 24.46
C THR A 856 -14.58 0.04 25.59
N GLN A 857 -14.42 1.33 25.29
CA GLN A 857 -14.54 2.38 26.31
C GLN A 857 -15.97 2.53 26.86
N ASP A 858 -16.98 2.03 26.15
CA ASP A 858 -18.37 1.99 26.64
C ASP A 858 -18.61 0.75 27.53
N PRO A 859 -18.95 0.93 28.83
CA PRO A 859 -19.16 -0.19 29.74
C PRO A 859 -20.38 -1.06 29.40
N SER A 860 -21.39 -0.50 28.75
CA SER A 860 -22.61 -1.21 28.35
C SER A 860 -22.31 -2.17 27.21
N PHE A 861 -21.59 -1.70 26.17
CA PHE A 861 -21.05 -2.51 25.10
C PHE A 861 -20.24 -3.69 25.65
N VAL A 862 -19.27 -3.44 26.53
CA VAL A 862 -18.40 -4.51 27.07
C VAL A 862 -19.23 -5.59 27.78
N ARG A 863 -20.28 -5.20 28.52
CA ARG A 863 -21.17 -6.16 29.17
C ARG A 863 -21.96 -6.98 28.15
N THR A 864 -22.53 -6.33 27.14
CA THR A 864 -23.28 -6.99 26.05
C THR A 864 -22.38 -7.95 25.27
N ALA A 865 -21.15 -7.54 24.97
CA ALA A 865 -20.15 -8.35 24.28
C ALA A 865 -19.77 -9.64 25.02
N HIS A 866 -19.75 -9.63 26.36
CA HIS A 866 -19.47 -10.83 27.15
C HIS A 866 -20.70 -11.71 27.40
N THR A 867 -21.90 -11.13 27.47
CA THR A 867 -23.10 -11.84 27.99
C THR A 867 -24.17 -12.15 26.96
N GLN A 868 -24.26 -11.40 25.86
CA GLN A 868 -25.33 -11.51 24.87
C GLN A 868 -24.84 -11.86 23.47
N LEU A 869 -23.68 -11.35 23.06
CA LEU A 869 -23.12 -11.58 21.72
C LEU A 869 -22.26 -12.85 21.73
N VAL A 870 -22.77 -13.92 21.12
CA VAL A 870 -22.11 -15.23 21.05
C VAL A 870 -21.88 -15.59 19.60
N VAL A 871 -20.61 -15.69 19.25
CA VAL A 871 -20.15 -16.07 17.92
C VAL A 871 -20.07 -17.60 17.85
N SER A 872 -20.98 -18.21 17.12
CA SER A 872 -21.11 -19.68 17.07
C SER A 872 -19.89 -20.37 16.46
N ASN A 873 -19.24 -19.75 15.47
CA ASN A 873 -18.07 -20.32 14.81
C ASN A 873 -17.15 -19.23 14.25
N VAL A 874 -15.89 -19.23 14.67
CA VAL A 874 -14.85 -18.34 14.14
C VAL A 874 -14.01 -19.10 13.12
N SER A 875 -14.44 -19.11 11.85
CA SER A 875 -13.83 -19.95 10.81
C SER A 875 -12.41 -19.57 10.41
N TRP A 876 -12.00 -18.33 10.70
CA TRP A 876 -10.67 -17.81 10.35
C TRP A 876 -9.63 -18.00 11.46
N TYR A 877 -10.03 -18.39 12.68
CA TYR A 877 -9.09 -18.69 13.76
C TYR A 877 -8.50 -20.09 13.55
N GLN A 878 -7.18 -20.18 13.33
CA GLN A 878 -6.58 -21.38 12.75
C GLN A 878 -6.01 -22.35 13.78
N GLU A 879 -5.71 -21.90 15.00
CA GLU A 879 -5.03 -22.75 15.99
C GLU A 879 -5.99 -23.79 16.58
N HIS A 880 -7.24 -23.39 16.83
CA HIS A 880 -8.23 -24.24 17.46
C HIS A 880 -9.65 -23.91 17.00
N TYR A 881 -10.54 -24.90 17.01
CA TYR A 881 -11.96 -24.66 16.78
C TYR A 881 -12.54 -23.82 17.94
N MET A 882 -12.88 -22.57 17.65
CA MET A 882 -13.62 -21.70 18.57
C MET A 882 -15.11 -21.79 18.27
N LEU A 883 -15.83 -22.52 19.13
CA LEU A 883 -17.28 -22.63 19.10
C LEU A 883 -17.88 -21.86 20.26
N ASP A 884 -19.01 -21.21 20.01
CA ASP A 884 -19.82 -20.51 21.02
C ASP A 884 -19.00 -19.58 21.93
N VAL A 885 -18.12 -18.79 21.33
CA VAL A 885 -17.28 -17.82 22.04
C VAL A 885 -18.00 -16.48 22.14
N SER A 886 -18.04 -15.87 23.32
CA SER A 886 -18.57 -14.51 23.44
C SER A 886 -17.68 -13.53 22.68
N LEU A 887 -18.27 -12.51 22.05
CA LEU A 887 -17.50 -11.49 21.32
C LEU A 887 -16.44 -10.85 22.23
N GLY A 888 -16.77 -10.58 23.49
CA GLY A 888 -15.84 -10.07 24.49
C GLY A 888 -14.65 -11.02 24.74
N SER A 889 -14.89 -12.33 24.87
CA SER A 889 -13.81 -13.32 25.00
C SER A 889 -12.93 -13.38 23.74
N LEU A 890 -13.54 -13.31 22.54
CA LEU A 890 -12.81 -13.28 21.28
C LEU A 890 -11.90 -12.05 21.19
N MET A 891 -12.43 -10.86 21.49
CA MET A 891 -11.65 -9.62 21.53
C MET A 891 -10.47 -9.73 22.50
N MET A 892 -10.68 -10.30 23.70
CA MET A 892 -9.59 -10.51 24.66
C MET A 892 -8.50 -11.45 24.12
N VAL A 893 -8.86 -12.52 23.39
CA VAL A 893 -7.88 -13.39 22.72
C VAL A 893 -7.07 -12.59 21.69
N ILE A 894 -7.73 -11.84 20.82
CA ILE A 894 -7.06 -11.09 19.74
C ILE A 894 -6.13 -10.01 20.33
N PHE A 895 -6.57 -9.23 21.32
CA PHE A 895 -5.71 -8.23 21.97
C PHE A 895 -4.53 -8.86 22.72
N THR A 896 -4.73 -9.99 23.39
CA THR A 896 -3.63 -10.70 24.06
C THR A 896 -2.57 -11.15 23.05
N ARG A 897 -2.99 -11.65 21.88
CA ARG A 897 -2.08 -12.00 20.78
C ARG A 897 -1.36 -10.79 20.21
N LEU A 898 -2.07 -9.68 20.00
CA LEU A 898 -1.49 -8.43 19.51
C LEU A 898 -0.43 -7.90 20.48
N ILE A 899 -0.71 -7.90 21.79
CA ILE A 899 0.24 -7.49 22.83
C ILE A 899 1.48 -8.39 22.80
N PHE A 900 1.30 -9.71 22.79
CA PHE A 900 2.41 -10.66 22.67
C PHE A 900 3.27 -10.37 21.45
N ARG A 901 2.63 -10.14 20.30
CA ARG A 901 3.30 -9.84 19.04
C ARG A 901 4.03 -8.51 19.08
N ASN A 902 3.44 -7.50 19.70
CA ASN A 902 4.07 -6.19 19.85
C ASN A 902 5.33 -6.28 20.70
N ILE A 903 5.28 -7.03 21.82
CA ILE A 903 6.45 -7.22 22.70
C ILE A 903 7.59 -7.96 21.98
N THR A 904 7.25 -8.93 21.13
CA THR A 904 8.23 -9.82 20.49
C THR A 904 8.78 -9.28 19.16
N HIS A 905 8.00 -8.49 18.41
CA HIS A 905 8.35 -8.06 17.07
C HIS A 905 8.23 -6.55 16.82
N PHE A 906 7.08 -5.93 17.11
CA PHE A 906 6.85 -4.55 16.68
C PHE A 906 7.55 -3.51 17.56
N GLN A 907 7.61 -3.74 18.87
CA GLN A 907 8.16 -2.82 19.88
C GLN A 907 7.58 -1.41 19.80
N ASP A 908 6.31 -1.30 19.38
CA ASP A 908 5.61 -0.04 19.17
C ASP A 908 4.83 0.38 20.42
N SER A 909 5.08 1.59 20.94
CA SER A 909 4.44 2.07 22.17
C SER A 909 2.96 2.43 21.98
N PHE A 910 2.56 2.87 20.80
CA PHE A 910 1.19 3.28 20.50
C PHE A 910 0.25 2.07 20.44
N ILE A 911 0.64 1.02 19.70
CA ILE A 911 -0.11 -0.25 19.65
C ILE A 911 -0.21 -0.82 21.06
N HIS A 912 0.91 -0.79 21.80
CA HIS A 912 0.96 -1.32 23.15
C HIS A 912 -0.06 -0.64 24.08
N LEU A 913 -0.02 0.69 24.16
CA LEU A 913 -0.84 1.47 25.08
C LEU A 913 -2.34 1.30 24.79
N ASN A 914 -2.73 1.42 23.52
CA ASN A 914 -4.13 1.32 23.13
C ASN A 914 -4.66 -0.12 23.21
N ALA A 915 -3.84 -1.14 22.91
CA ALA A 915 -4.24 -2.53 23.06
C ALA A 915 -4.43 -2.92 24.55
N PHE A 916 -3.56 -2.43 25.44
CA PHE A 916 -3.73 -2.64 26.88
C PHE A 916 -4.93 -1.90 27.44
N ALA A 917 -5.20 -0.67 26.97
CA ALA A 917 -6.40 0.08 27.32
C ALA A 917 -7.67 -0.69 26.94
N ALA A 918 -7.74 -1.22 25.71
CA ALA A 918 -8.87 -2.01 25.24
C ALA A 918 -9.03 -3.33 26.01
N LEU A 919 -7.91 -4.05 26.26
CA LEU A 919 -7.93 -5.28 27.06
C LEU A 919 -8.38 -5.03 28.51
N SER A 920 -7.92 -3.94 29.12
CA SER A 920 -8.31 -3.54 30.47
C SER A 920 -9.78 -3.13 30.53
N ASN A 921 -10.28 -2.47 29.47
CA ASN A 921 -11.68 -2.16 29.32
C ASN A 921 -12.55 -3.43 29.32
N LEU A 922 -12.18 -4.41 28.51
CA LEU A 922 -12.86 -5.70 28.41
C LEU A 922 -12.88 -6.49 29.72
N ALA A 923 -11.81 -6.39 30.52
CA ALA A 923 -11.64 -7.14 31.76
C ALA A 923 -12.62 -6.75 32.88
N ARG A 924 -13.14 -5.51 32.90
CA ARG A 924 -14.00 -5.02 34.00
C ARG A 924 -15.34 -5.75 34.10
N SER A 925 -15.88 -6.15 32.95
CA SER A 925 -17.15 -6.90 32.85
C SER A 925 -16.97 -8.30 32.26
N ALA A 926 -15.76 -8.85 32.36
CA ALA A 926 -15.46 -10.20 31.92
C ALA A 926 -16.27 -11.24 32.71
N GLU A 927 -17.18 -11.91 32.03
CA GLU A 927 -18.03 -12.96 32.58
C GLU A 927 -17.96 -14.20 31.68
N ASN A 928 -17.87 -15.38 32.28
CA ASN A 928 -17.79 -16.66 31.58
C ASN A 928 -16.69 -16.69 30.50
N LEU A 929 -15.50 -16.19 30.85
CA LEU A 929 -14.38 -16.16 29.91
C LEU A 929 -14.14 -17.53 29.25
N HIS A 930 -14.02 -17.50 27.92
CA HIS A 930 -13.65 -18.68 27.15
C HIS A 930 -12.26 -19.19 27.57
N MET A 931 -12.04 -20.51 27.49
CA MET A 931 -10.80 -21.14 27.95
C MET A 931 -9.54 -20.53 27.30
N TYR A 932 -9.60 -20.20 26.01
CA TYR A 932 -8.48 -19.58 25.28
C TYR A 932 -8.20 -18.13 25.72
N ALA A 933 -9.22 -17.36 26.12
CA ALA A 933 -9.01 -16.01 26.65
C ALA A 933 -8.31 -16.08 28.02
N ALA A 934 -8.79 -16.97 28.89
CA ALA A 934 -8.22 -17.22 30.20
C ALA A 934 -6.76 -17.72 30.12
N GLN A 935 -6.52 -18.76 29.32
CA GLN A 935 -5.19 -19.34 29.12
C GLN A 935 -4.24 -18.37 28.41
N GLY A 936 -4.73 -17.58 27.44
CA GLY A 936 -3.91 -16.62 26.72
C GLY A 936 -3.29 -15.57 27.65
N ILE A 937 -4.10 -14.94 28.51
CA ILE A 937 -3.63 -13.90 29.43
C ILE A 937 -2.67 -14.47 30.48
N VAL A 938 -3.03 -15.60 31.09
CA VAL A 938 -2.19 -16.27 32.11
C VAL A 938 -0.89 -16.80 31.50
N GLY A 939 -0.97 -17.37 30.30
CA GLY A 939 0.19 -17.87 29.55
C GLY A 939 1.15 -16.76 29.13
N LEU A 940 0.63 -15.59 28.77
CA LEU A 940 1.46 -14.41 28.47
C LEU A 940 2.24 -13.94 29.70
N ILE A 941 1.61 -13.89 30.88
CA ILE A 941 2.28 -13.56 32.15
C ILE A 941 3.40 -14.58 32.43
N ASP A 942 3.12 -15.87 32.27
CA ASP A 942 4.09 -16.94 32.51
C ASP A 942 5.31 -16.86 31.58
N MET A 943 5.08 -16.56 30.30
CA MET A 943 6.14 -16.35 29.32
C MET A 943 7.03 -15.16 29.69
N LEU A 944 6.43 -14.02 30.04
CA LEU A 944 7.16 -12.82 30.44
C LEU A 944 7.96 -13.04 31.72
N ALA A 945 7.38 -13.68 32.73
CA ALA A 945 8.05 -13.98 33.99
C ALA A 945 9.28 -14.87 33.79
N LYS A 946 9.17 -15.90 32.93
CA LYS A 946 10.31 -16.77 32.58
C LYS A 946 11.39 -16.03 31.80
N ASN A 947 11.02 -15.12 30.90
CA ASN A 947 11.97 -14.32 30.13
C ASN A 947 12.68 -13.28 30.98
N GLU A 948 11.99 -12.65 31.92
CA GLU A 948 12.56 -11.75 32.92
C GLU A 948 13.59 -12.50 33.78
N ALA A 949 13.23 -13.67 34.31
CA ALA A 949 14.15 -14.48 35.12
C ALA A 949 15.41 -14.91 34.36
N LYS A 950 15.28 -15.26 33.07
CA LYS A 950 16.42 -15.56 32.19
C LYS A 950 17.31 -14.33 31.97
N LEU A 951 16.70 -13.16 31.80
CA LEU A 951 17.40 -11.90 31.60
C LEU A 951 18.20 -11.50 32.85
N VAL A 952 17.61 -11.63 34.04
CA VAL A 952 18.29 -11.41 35.32
C VAL A 952 19.49 -12.35 35.48
N ALA A 953 19.33 -13.63 35.15
CA ALA A 953 20.42 -14.60 35.19
C ALA A 953 21.55 -14.26 34.20
N GLN A 954 21.23 -13.65 33.05
CA GLN A 954 22.22 -13.16 32.09
C GLN A 954 22.95 -11.92 32.63
N MET A 955 22.22 -10.96 33.21
CA MET A 955 22.79 -9.76 33.83
C MET A 955 23.76 -10.08 34.98
N GLN A 956 23.44 -11.09 35.80
CA GLN A 956 24.31 -11.55 36.89
C GLN A 956 25.63 -12.20 36.40
N ARG A 957 25.70 -12.66 35.14
CA ARG A 957 26.89 -13.29 34.54
C ARG A 957 27.84 -12.29 33.87
N LEU A 958 27.35 -11.12 33.46
CA LEU A 958 28.16 -10.05 32.90
C LEU A 958 28.97 -9.36 34.01
N LYS A 959 30.31 -9.37 33.90
CA LYS A 959 31.18 -8.58 34.80
C LYS A 959 31.14 -7.11 34.39
N SER A 960 31.31 -6.23 35.37
CA SER A 960 31.13 -4.76 35.38
C SER A 960 32.01 -3.92 34.42
N THR A 961 32.47 -4.45 33.29
CA THR A 961 33.37 -3.76 32.36
C THR A 961 32.67 -3.17 31.12
N ASP A 962 31.42 -3.55 30.81
CA ASP A 962 30.63 -2.97 29.71
C ASP A 962 29.36 -2.28 30.25
N LYS A 963 29.46 -0.96 30.48
CA LYS A 963 28.36 -0.16 31.05
C LYS A 963 27.15 -0.03 30.11
N GLU A 964 27.38 0.10 28.80
CA GLU A 964 26.31 0.28 27.80
C GLU A 964 25.43 -0.98 27.65
N GLU A 965 26.03 -2.17 27.59
CA GLU A 965 25.27 -3.43 27.47
C GLU A 965 24.44 -3.71 28.74
N SER A 966 24.97 -3.35 29.92
CA SER A 966 24.23 -3.46 31.18
C SER A 966 23.03 -2.52 31.26
N GLU A 967 23.10 -1.34 30.65
CA GLU A 967 22.03 -0.35 30.64
C GLU A 967 20.87 -0.77 29.74
N VAL A 968 21.16 -1.32 28.55
CA VAL A 968 20.16 -1.86 27.62
C VAL A 968 19.42 -3.07 28.23
N LEU A 969 20.15 -3.97 28.90
CA LEU A 969 19.54 -5.12 29.58
C LEU A 969 18.62 -4.69 30.74
N ALA A 970 19.01 -3.64 31.49
CA ALA A 970 18.18 -3.08 32.56
C ALA A 970 16.89 -2.44 32.02
N GLN A 971 16.96 -1.72 30.90
CA GLN A 971 15.77 -1.17 30.23
C GLN A 971 14.81 -2.28 29.78
N LYS A 972 15.34 -3.36 29.19
CA LYS A 972 14.54 -4.51 28.77
C LYS A 972 13.88 -5.24 29.94
N GLN A 973 14.59 -5.36 31.06
CA GLN A 973 14.04 -5.92 32.31
C GLN A 973 12.87 -5.06 32.82
N SER A 974 13.08 -3.74 32.90
CA SER A 974 12.05 -2.80 33.35
C SER A 974 10.78 -2.87 32.49
N ALA A 975 10.92 -3.02 31.18
CA ALA A 975 9.79 -3.21 30.27
C ALA A 975 9.00 -4.51 30.57
N TYR A 976 9.69 -5.64 30.78
CA TYR A 976 9.01 -6.89 31.15
C TYR A 976 8.27 -6.79 32.48
N VAL A 977 8.86 -6.13 33.48
CA VAL A 977 8.23 -5.91 34.77
C VAL A 977 6.95 -5.09 34.63
N GLU A 978 6.97 -4.00 33.85
CA GLU A 978 5.76 -3.19 33.62
C GLU A 978 4.68 -3.96 32.86
N PHE A 979 5.05 -4.78 31.86
CA PHE A 979 4.07 -5.60 31.13
C PHE A 979 3.41 -6.65 32.02
N ILE A 980 4.19 -7.30 32.90
CA ILE A 980 3.65 -8.24 33.89
C ILE A 980 2.71 -7.48 34.84
N ARG A 981 3.07 -6.27 35.29
CA ARG A 981 2.25 -5.44 36.17
C ARG A 981 0.90 -5.09 35.55
N LEU A 982 0.90 -4.66 34.29
CA LEU A 982 -0.33 -4.34 33.55
C LEU A 982 -1.23 -5.58 33.39
N LEU A 983 -0.67 -6.73 33.00
CA LEU A 983 -1.43 -7.97 32.85
C LEU A 983 -1.97 -8.50 34.19
N LEU A 984 -1.24 -8.36 35.29
CA LEU A 984 -1.74 -8.68 36.62
C LEU A 984 -2.93 -7.78 37.01
N GLY A 985 -2.92 -6.50 36.60
CA GLY A 985 -4.06 -5.59 36.75
C GLY A 985 -5.30 -6.04 35.96
N VAL A 986 -5.11 -6.51 34.73
CA VAL A 986 -6.18 -7.10 33.89
C VAL A 986 -6.78 -8.33 34.58
N VAL A 987 -5.95 -9.28 35.02
CA VAL A 987 -6.42 -10.49 35.72
C VAL A 987 -7.13 -10.12 37.03
N SER A 988 -6.59 -9.18 37.80
CA SER A 988 -7.20 -8.71 39.06
C SER A 988 -8.60 -8.13 38.84
N SER A 989 -8.81 -7.43 37.72
CA SER A 989 -10.13 -6.88 37.34
C SER A 989 -11.15 -8.00 37.08
N CYS A 990 -10.74 -9.08 36.41
CA CYS A 990 -11.58 -10.26 36.18
C CYS A 990 -11.89 -11.07 37.48
N LEU A 991 -11.13 -10.84 38.56
CA LEU A 991 -11.23 -11.55 39.84
C LEU A 991 -11.81 -10.69 40.98
N LYS A 992 -12.30 -9.47 40.69
CA LYS A 992 -13.05 -8.67 41.68
C LYS A 992 -14.23 -9.48 42.22
N ALA A 993 -14.69 -9.18 43.43
CA ALA A 993 -15.70 -9.99 44.14
C ALA A 993 -16.97 -10.31 43.33
N LYS A 994 -17.41 -9.40 42.45
CA LYS A 994 -18.57 -9.58 41.56
C LYS A 994 -18.28 -10.56 40.40
N GLN A 995 -17.06 -10.55 39.87
CA GLN A 995 -16.66 -11.32 38.68
C GLN A 995 -16.00 -12.66 39.00
N LEU A 996 -15.35 -12.79 40.17
CA LEU A 996 -14.68 -14.01 40.61
C LEU A 996 -15.51 -15.29 40.41
N PRO A 997 -16.76 -15.39 40.90
CA PRO A 997 -17.52 -16.63 40.73
C PRO A 997 -18.02 -16.87 39.30
N ARG A 998 -17.91 -15.89 38.40
CA ARG A 998 -18.34 -15.97 37.00
C ARG A 998 -17.21 -16.39 36.05
N ASN A 999 -15.99 -16.56 36.54
CA ASN A 999 -14.81 -16.86 35.71
C ASN A 999 -14.06 -18.14 36.13
N PRO A 1000 -14.72 -19.33 36.11
CA PRO A 1000 -14.09 -20.59 36.54
C PRO A 1000 -12.87 -20.99 35.68
N GLN A 1001 -12.90 -20.69 34.38
CA GLN A 1001 -11.79 -21.01 33.47
C GLN A 1001 -10.52 -20.21 33.76
N LEU A 1002 -10.67 -18.95 34.20
CA LEU A 1002 -9.55 -18.12 34.62
C LEU A 1002 -8.94 -18.63 35.93
N ILE A 1003 -9.77 -19.00 36.90
CA ILE A 1003 -9.32 -19.60 38.16
C ILE A 1003 -8.53 -20.88 37.90
N TYR A 1004 -9.06 -21.76 37.04
CA TYR A 1004 -8.37 -22.98 36.63
C TYR A 1004 -7.01 -22.69 35.98
N SER A 1005 -6.97 -21.74 35.04
CA SER A 1005 -5.73 -21.35 34.34
C SER A 1005 -4.67 -20.83 35.30
N LEU A 1006 -5.06 -20.07 36.34
CA LEU A 1006 -4.17 -19.59 37.39
C LEU A 1006 -3.61 -20.72 38.25
N LEU A 1007 -4.45 -21.67 38.68
CA LEU A 1007 -4.01 -22.83 39.47
C LEU A 1007 -3.05 -23.71 38.67
N HIS A 1008 -3.31 -23.93 37.38
CA HIS A 1008 -2.42 -24.68 36.49
C HIS A 1008 -1.03 -24.04 36.32
N ARG A 1009 -0.86 -22.76 36.71
CA ARG A 1009 0.42 -22.02 36.72
C ARG A 1009 0.81 -21.53 38.11
N ALA A 1010 0.29 -22.14 39.17
CA ALA A 1010 0.48 -21.67 40.55
C ALA A 1010 1.96 -21.44 40.91
N ASP A 1011 2.88 -22.29 40.43
CA ASP A 1011 4.33 -22.14 40.66
C ASP A 1011 4.87 -20.78 40.20
N THR A 1012 4.53 -20.37 38.98
CA THR A 1012 4.98 -19.09 38.41
C THR A 1012 4.43 -17.92 39.23
N PHE A 1013 3.15 -17.97 39.61
CA PHE A 1013 2.51 -16.92 40.40
C PHE A 1013 3.03 -16.89 41.85
N GLY A 1014 3.46 -18.03 42.40
CA GLY A 1014 4.14 -18.10 43.69
C GLY A 1014 5.51 -17.41 43.68
N VAL A 1015 6.27 -17.55 42.59
CA VAL A 1015 7.53 -16.80 42.38
C VAL A 1015 7.26 -15.30 42.24
N LEU A 1016 6.25 -14.92 41.45
CA LEU A 1016 5.86 -13.51 41.28
C LEU A 1016 5.41 -12.87 42.60
N GLN A 1017 4.70 -13.60 43.46
CA GLN A 1017 4.27 -13.11 44.78
C GLN A 1017 5.45 -12.75 45.70
N GLN A 1018 6.60 -13.41 45.54
CA GLN A 1018 7.81 -13.16 46.34
C GLN A 1018 8.70 -12.05 45.74
N HIS A 1019 8.41 -11.62 44.52
CA HIS A 1019 9.19 -10.60 43.81
C HIS A 1019 8.91 -9.19 44.40
N SER A 1020 9.95 -8.41 44.68
CA SER A 1020 9.84 -7.12 45.39
C SER A 1020 8.93 -6.11 44.68
N GLU A 1021 8.97 -6.07 43.35
CA GLU A 1021 8.15 -5.18 42.52
C GLU A 1021 6.66 -5.54 42.57
N PHE A 1022 6.31 -6.82 42.73
CA PHE A 1022 4.90 -7.25 42.65
C PHE A 1022 4.25 -7.47 44.03
N ALA A 1023 5.07 -7.76 45.05
CA ALA A 1023 4.64 -7.98 46.43
C ALA A 1023 4.08 -6.72 47.11
N ALA A 1024 4.53 -5.52 46.69
CA ALA A 1024 4.16 -4.24 47.29
C ALA A 1024 2.87 -3.62 46.72
N HIS A 1025 2.32 -4.13 45.60
CA HIS A 1025 1.16 -3.55 44.95
C HIS A 1025 -0.17 -4.10 45.47
N VAL A 1026 -0.96 -3.24 46.13
CA VAL A 1026 -2.29 -3.53 46.70
C VAL A 1026 -3.28 -4.10 45.66
N ASN A 1027 -3.16 -3.68 44.40
CA ASN A 1027 -4.08 -4.08 43.32
C ASN A 1027 -3.98 -5.55 42.88
N ASN A 1028 -2.91 -6.28 43.27
CA ASN A 1028 -2.75 -7.70 42.95
C ASN A 1028 -3.40 -8.62 43.99
N GLY A 1029 -3.95 -8.07 45.08
CA GLY A 1029 -4.61 -8.81 46.15
C GLY A 1029 -5.66 -9.84 45.70
N PRO A 1030 -6.50 -9.56 44.67
CA PRO A 1030 -7.46 -10.53 44.15
C PRO A 1030 -6.81 -11.78 43.55
N VAL A 1031 -5.67 -11.67 42.86
CA VAL A 1031 -4.96 -12.82 42.26
C VAL A 1031 -4.44 -13.74 43.36
N TRP A 1032 -3.73 -13.18 44.33
CA TRP A 1032 -3.11 -13.96 45.41
C TRP A 1032 -4.15 -14.61 46.33
N SER A 1033 -5.20 -13.88 46.69
CA SER A 1033 -6.29 -14.40 47.53
C SER A 1033 -7.11 -15.49 46.81
N THR A 1034 -7.30 -15.36 45.50
CA THR A 1034 -7.95 -16.39 44.67
C THR A 1034 -7.13 -17.67 44.63
N LEU A 1035 -5.82 -17.57 44.31
CA LEU A 1035 -4.92 -18.73 44.30
C LEU A 1035 -4.91 -19.45 45.66
N ALA A 1036 -4.72 -18.73 46.76
CA ALA A 1036 -4.69 -19.32 48.10
C ALA A 1036 -6.02 -20.00 48.46
N ARG A 1037 -7.15 -19.36 48.13
CA ARG A 1037 -8.48 -19.92 48.42
C ARG A 1037 -8.72 -21.20 47.63
N PHE A 1038 -8.56 -21.15 46.31
CA PHE A 1038 -8.94 -22.27 45.46
C PHE A 1038 -7.94 -23.43 45.53
N GLN A 1039 -6.66 -23.16 45.83
CA GLN A 1039 -5.71 -24.22 46.16
C GLN A 1039 -6.17 -25.00 47.41
N ALA A 1040 -6.55 -24.29 48.49
CA ALA A 1040 -7.08 -24.94 49.70
C ALA A 1040 -8.38 -25.72 49.46
N VAL A 1041 -9.23 -25.26 48.53
CA VAL A 1041 -10.47 -25.96 48.15
C VAL A 1041 -10.18 -27.24 47.38
N VAL A 1042 -9.20 -27.22 46.48
CA VAL A 1042 -8.75 -28.42 45.75
C VAL A 1042 -8.12 -29.40 46.75
N ASP A 1043 -7.12 -28.95 47.52
CA ASP A 1043 -6.42 -29.78 48.52
C ASP A 1043 -7.37 -30.42 49.55
N ALA A 1044 -8.46 -29.74 49.93
CA ALA A 1044 -9.46 -30.27 50.87
C ALA A 1044 -10.38 -31.34 50.26
N LYS A 1045 -10.51 -31.38 48.93
CA LYS A 1045 -11.41 -32.29 48.20
C LYS A 1045 -10.69 -33.42 47.47
N THR A 1046 -9.36 -33.38 47.44
CA THR A 1046 -8.51 -34.34 46.71
C THR A 1046 -7.49 -34.95 47.66
N THR A 1047 -7.19 -36.23 47.48
CA THR A 1047 -6.10 -36.91 48.19
C THR A 1047 -4.84 -36.97 47.34
N PRO A 1048 -3.63 -37.09 47.92
CA PRO A 1048 -2.36 -37.09 47.16
C PRO A 1048 -2.23 -38.22 46.13
N ASP A 1049 -3.02 -39.28 46.26
CA ASP A 1049 -3.02 -40.44 45.36
C ASP A 1049 -4.07 -40.33 44.23
N ASP A 1050 -4.89 -39.27 44.20
CA ASP A 1050 -5.90 -39.08 43.16
C ASP A 1050 -5.27 -38.57 41.86
N ALA A 1051 -5.47 -39.29 40.76
CA ALA A 1051 -5.15 -38.81 39.42
C ALA A 1051 -6.22 -37.80 38.98
N LEU A 1052 -5.97 -36.51 39.24
CA LEU A 1052 -6.89 -35.44 38.88
C LEU A 1052 -6.75 -35.07 37.40
N ASP A 1053 -7.83 -35.25 36.64
CA ASP A 1053 -7.95 -34.68 35.29
C ASP A 1053 -8.46 -33.22 35.35
N ALA A 1054 -8.32 -32.51 34.23
CA ALA A 1054 -8.68 -31.10 34.11
C ALA A 1054 -10.17 -30.85 34.43
N ASP A 1055 -11.04 -31.77 34.03
CA ASP A 1055 -12.48 -31.66 34.22
C ASP A 1055 -12.88 -31.81 35.71
N THR A 1056 -12.25 -32.74 36.44
CA THR A 1056 -12.48 -32.90 37.88
C THR A 1056 -12.12 -31.63 38.66
N VAL A 1057 -10.97 -31.02 38.35
CA VAL A 1057 -10.54 -29.78 38.99
C VAL A 1057 -11.48 -28.63 38.65
N LEU A 1058 -11.91 -28.51 37.38
CA LEU A 1058 -12.87 -27.50 36.95
C LEU A 1058 -14.23 -27.66 37.64
N ASP A 1059 -14.70 -28.88 37.86
CA ASP A 1059 -15.97 -29.13 38.56
C ASP A 1059 -15.89 -28.78 40.05
N ILE A 1060 -14.74 -29.04 40.69
CA ILE A 1060 -14.46 -28.57 42.06
C ILE A 1060 -14.53 -27.04 42.13
N ILE A 1061 -13.88 -26.34 41.19
CA ILE A 1061 -13.88 -24.87 41.09
C ILE A 1061 -15.31 -24.35 40.86
N ARG A 1062 -16.05 -24.90 39.89
CA ARG A 1062 -17.44 -24.53 39.59
C ARG A 1062 -18.33 -24.70 40.81
N GLY A 1063 -18.19 -25.81 41.54
CA GLY A 1063 -18.95 -26.06 42.77
C GLY A 1063 -18.73 -24.98 43.84
N GLU A 1064 -17.48 -24.53 44.02
CA GLU A 1064 -17.16 -23.45 44.95
C GLU A 1064 -17.66 -22.08 44.45
N CYS A 1065 -17.56 -21.80 43.14
CA CYS A 1065 -18.13 -20.60 42.52
C CYS A 1065 -19.65 -20.49 42.73
N VAL A 1066 -20.38 -21.62 42.61
CA VAL A 1066 -21.83 -21.68 42.88
C VAL A 1066 -22.12 -21.38 44.35
N SER A 1067 -21.34 -21.93 45.29
CA SER A 1067 -21.45 -21.63 46.72
C SER A 1067 -21.24 -20.14 47.02
N LEU A 1068 -20.26 -19.51 46.36
CA LEU A 1068 -20.00 -18.08 46.45
C LEU A 1068 -21.19 -17.23 45.96
N LEU A 1069 -21.80 -17.58 44.83
CA LEU A 1069 -22.99 -16.88 44.32
C LEU A 1069 -24.20 -17.03 45.25
N ALA A 1070 -24.40 -18.23 45.80
CA ALA A 1070 -25.48 -18.50 46.75
C ALA A 1070 -25.30 -17.70 48.05
N SER A 1071 -24.08 -17.64 48.59
CA SER A 1071 -23.77 -16.87 49.80
C SER A 1071 -23.92 -15.35 49.62
N SER A 1072 -23.58 -14.85 48.43
CA SER A 1072 -23.72 -13.43 48.07
C SER A 1072 -25.20 -13.04 47.90
N SER A 1073 -26.00 -13.93 47.32
CA SER A 1073 -27.46 -13.77 47.20
C SER A 1073 -28.19 -13.87 48.54
N ALA A 1074 -27.70 -14.69 49.47
CA ALA A 1074 -28.25 -14.82 50.82
C ALA A 1074 -27.99 -13.58 51.70
N ARG A 1075 -26.78 -13.01 51.63
CA ARG A 1075 -26.42 -11.76 52.34
C ARG A 1075 -27.25 -10.55 51.89
N SER A 1076 -27.64 -10.50 50.61
CA SER A 1076 -28.53 -9.45 50.08
C SER A 1076 -29.97 -9.54 50.62
N ARG A 1077 -30.45 -10.73 51.03
CA ARG A 1077 -31.81 -10.93 51.56
C ARG A 1077 -31.94 -10.76 53.08
N THR A 1078 -30.85 -10.83 53.84
CA THR A 1078 -30.85 -10.71 55.31
C THR A 1078 -30.41 -9.36 55.85
N GLY A 1079 -29.98 -8.43 54.98
CA GLY A 1079 -29.54 -7.08 55.35
C GLY A 1079 -30.68 -6.05 55.33
N GLY A 1080 -31.47 -5.99 56.40
CA GLY A 1080 -32.37 -4.88 56.65
C GLY A 1080 -31.62 -3.57 56.90
N ALA A 1081 -32.05 -2.50 56.24
CA ALA A 1081 -31.88 -1.08 56.56
C ALA A 1081 -30.75 -0.71 57.55
N SER A 1082 -29.53 -0.54 57.04
CA SER A 1082 -28.58 0.41 57.61
C SER A 1082 -27.82 1.08 56.48
N ARG A 1083 -28.22 2.31 56.17
CA ARG A 1083 -27.52 3.24 55.26
C ARG A 1083 -26.17 3.61 55.90
N SER A 1084 -25.14 2.79 55.71
CA SER A 1084 -23.76 3.27 55.79
C SER A 1084 -23.43 3.94 54.45
N LYS A 1085 -23.12 5.23 54.50
CA LYS A 1085 -22.49 6.01 53.41
C LYS A 1085 -21.12 5.41 53.04
N ALA A 1086 -21.14 4.29 52.32
CA ALA A 1086 -20.01 3.70 51.63
C ALA A 1086 -20.49 3.30 50.23
N SER A 1087 -21.13 4.24 49.54
CA SER A 1087 -21.42 4.20 48.11
C SER A 1087 -20.85 5.49 47.52
N VAL A 1088 -19.54 5.62 47.59
CA VAL A 1088 -18.84 6.15 46.44
C VAL A 1088 -18.68 4.90 45.59
N ASP A 1089 -19.52 4.77 44.56
CA ASP A 1089 -19.22 3.89 43.44
C ASP A 1089 -17.80 4.24 43.03
N ASP A 1090 -16.85 3.38 43.38
CA ASP A 1090 -15.43 3.58 43.11
C ASP A 1090 -15.34 3.78 41.60
N ASP A 1091 -15.03 5.02 41.20
CA ASP A 1091 -15.02 5.50 39.82
C ASP A 1091 -14.37 4.45 38.93
N ASP A 1092 -15.18 3.72 38.16
CA ASP A 1092 -14.73 2.61 37.32
C ASP A 1092 -14.19 3.24 36.02
N ALA A 1093 -13.07 3.96 36.17
CA ALA A 1093 -12.39 4.71 35.14
C ALA A 1093 -12.17 3.84 33.90
N SER A 1094 -12.89 4.18 32.82
CA SER A 1094 -12.69 3.59 31.51
C SER A 1094 -11.48 4.24 30.83
N TYR A 1095 -10.62 3.45 30.21
CA TYR A 1095 -9.61 4.03 29.33
C TYR A 1095 -10.31 4.53 28.07
N ARG A 1096 -10.12 5.81 27.77
CA ARG A 1096 -10.68 6.47 26.60
C ARG A 1096 -9.56 6.85 25.66
N TYR A 1097 -9.85 6.78 24.37
CA TYR A 1097 -8.96 7.36 23.38
C TYR A 1097 -9.07 8.89 23.44
N GLU A 1098 -7.92 9.56 23.53
CA GLU A 1098 -7.80 11.01 23.43
C GLU A 1098 -6.94 11.29 22.19
N GLU A 1099 -7.47 12.11 21.29
CA GLU A 1099 -6.77 12.48 20.07
C GLU A 1099 -5.75 13.60 20.37
N GLU A 1100 -4.62 13.60 19.68
CA GLU A 1100 -3.62 14.66 19.84
C GLU A 1100 -4.12 16.02 19.40
N ALA A 1101 -3.44 17.08 19.83
CA ALA A 1101 -3.81 18.47 19.51
C ALA A 1101 -3.81 18.76 17.99
N ASP A 1102 -2.84 18.19 17.25
CA ASP A 1102 -2.65 18.44 15.81
C ASP A 1102 -2.74 17.15 14.96
N PRO A 1103 -3.89 16.46 14.92
CA PRO A 1103 -4.01 15.12 14.31
C PRO A 1103 -3.80 15.14 12.78
N GLU A 1104 -3.96 16.31 12.16
CA GLU A 1104 -3.73 16.55 10.74
C GLU A 1104 -2.28 16.30 10.28
N GLN A 1105 -1.30 16.42 11.19
CA GLN A 1105 0.10 16.09 10.89
C GLN A 1105 0.28 14.60 10.55
N PHE A 1106 -0.56 13.73 11.11
CA PHE A 1106 -0.57 12.31 10.80
C PHE A 1106 -1.55 12.01 9.65
N PHE A 1107 -2.80 12.46 9.76
CA PHE A 1107 -3.86 12.05 8.83
C PHE A 1107 -3.68 12.61 7.42
N VAL A 1108 -3.22 13.85 7.26
CA VAL A 1108 -3.11 14.45 5.92
C VAL A 1108 -2.06 13.73 5.07
N PRO A 1109 -0.78 13.55 5.51
CA PRO A 1109 0.19 12.76 4.76
C PRO A 1109 -0.26 11.32 4.50
N TYR A 1110 -0.92 10.72 5.49
CA TYR A 1110 -1.42 9.36 5.39
C TYR A 1110 -2.52 9.20 4.33
N ILE A 1111 -3.51 10.10 4.28
CA ILE A 1111 -4.57 10.08 3.26
C ILE A 1111 -3.99 10.30 1.87
N TRP A 1112 -3.05 11.22 1.70
CA TRP A 1112 -2.41 11.44 0.39
C TRP A 1112 -1.54 10.25 -0.05
N LYS A 1113 -0.93 9.51 0.88
CA LYS A 1113 -0.28 8.22 0.59
C LYS A 1113 -1.32 7.22 0.05
N LEU A 1114 -2.48 7.11 0.71
CA LEU A 1114 -3.57 6.24 0.26
C LEU A 1114 -4.08 6.63 -1.13
N ILE A 1115 -4.27 7.93 -1.38
CA ILE A 1115 -4.71 8.44 -2.68
C ILE A 1115 -3.69 8.06 -3.75
N GLN A 1116 -2.40 8.31 -3.53
CA GLN A 1116 -1.35 7.96 -4.49
C GLN A 1116 -1.35 6.46 -4.82
N GLU A 1117 -1.47 5.61 -3.80
CA GLU A 1117 -1.48 4.15 -3.97
C GLU A 1117 -2.75 3.62 -4.67
N GLN A 1118 -3.89 4.25 -4.43
CA GLN A 1118 -5.19 3.83 -4.97
C GLN A 1118 -5.57 4.51 -6.30
N THR A 1119 -4.79 5.48 -6.76
CA THR A 1119 -4.98 6.17 -8.06
C THR A 1119 -3.73 6.11 -8.95
N PRO A 1120 -3.22 4.92 -9.30
CA PRO A 1120 -2.05 4.80 -10.18
C PRO A 1120 -2.31 5.38 -11.58
N ASP A 1121 -3.58 5.44 -12.00
CA ASP A 1121 -4.02 6.03 -13.27
C ASP A 1121 -3.79 7.55 -13.36
N PHE A 1122 -3.50 8.23 -12.25
CA PHE A 1122 -3.17 9.66 -12.26
C PHE A 1122 -1.73 9.94 -12.69
N CYS A 1123 -0.87 8.91 -12.76
CA CYS A 1123 0.54 9.04 -13.16
C CYS A 1123 1.32 10.05 -12.29
N TRP A 1124 1.11 10.00 -10.96
CA TRP A 1124 1.76 10.89 -9.99
C TRP A 1124 3.28 10.92 -10.15
N LYS A 1125 3.89 12.12 -10.23
CA LYS A 1125 5.34 12.31 -10.09
C LYS A 1125 5.79 12.16 -8.64
N GLY A 1126 5.96 10.91 -8.20
CA GLY A 1126 6.30 10.57 -6.81
C GLY A 1126 7.64 11.15 -6.32
N ASP A 1127 8.57 11.44 -7.23
CA ASP A 1127 9.85 12.11 -6.97
C ASP A 1127 9.68 13.59 -6.56
N LYS A 1128 8.56 14.20 -6.91
CA LYS A 1128 8.24 15.59 -6.57
C LYS A 1128 7.34 15.74 -5.35
N ILE A 1129 6.75 14.66 -4.85
CA ILE A 1129 5.90 14.70 -3.65
C ILE A 1129 6.81 14.81 -2.42
N THR A 1130 6.65 15.89 -1.67
CA THR A 1130 7.48 16.20 -0.49
C THR A 1130 6.73 16.04 0.83
N LEU A 1131 5.44 15.66 0.78
CA LEU A 1131 4.57 15.44 1.94
C LEU A 1131 4.91 14.18 2.74
N PHE A 1132 5.57 13.19 2.13
CA PHE A 1132 5.93 11.94 2.80
C PHE A 1132 7.22 12.14 3.61
N VAL A 1133 7.07 12.29 4.92
CA VAL A 1133 8.19 12.37 5.88
C VAL A 1133 9.12 11.14 5.71
N PRO A 1134 10.46 11.30 5.72
CA PRO A 1134 11.37 10.17 5.96
C PRO A 1134 11.16 9.71 7.39
N SER A 1135 10.63 8.50 7.58
CA SER A 1135 10.30 7.90 8.88
C SER A 1135 11.41 8.10 9.92
N GLY A 1136 11.16 9.07 10.81
CA GLY A 1136 12.08 9.51 11.84
C GLY A 1136 11.37 10.44 12.83
N ILE A 1137 10.62 9.83 13.76
CA ILE A 1137 10.17 10.39 15.05
C ILE A 1137 9.09 11.49 14.99
N SER A 1138 7.84 11.06 15.20
CA SER A 1138 6.98 11.57 16.30
C SER A 1138 5.83 10.57 16.49
N VAL A 1139 5.89 9.81 17.58
CA VAL A 1139 4.85 8.84 17.97
C VAL A 1139 3.77 9.59 18.75
N PRO A 1140 2.47 9.34 18.49
CA PRO A 1140 1.43 9.97 19.28
C PRO A 1140 1.47 9.49 20.74
N THR A 1141 1.52 10.41 21.70
CA THR A 1141 1.50 10.06 23.14
C THR A 1141 0.55 10.94 23.93
N SER A 1142 -0.61 10.41 24.31
CA SER A 1142 -1.01 10.26 25.72
C SER A 1142 -2.40 9.62 25.84
N VAL A 1143 -2.56 8.68 26.78
CA VAL A 1143 -3.85 8.22 27.29
C VAL A 1143 -3.95 8.78 28.70
N THR A 1144 -4.93 9.64 28.96
CA THR A 1144 -5.19 10.16 30.30
C THR A 1144 -6.10 9.22 31.09
N THR A 1145 -5.79 9.03 32.37
CA THR A 1145 -6.68 8.36 33.33
C THR A 1145 -7.74 9.38 33.76
N GLY A 1146 -8.99 9.16 33.37
CA GLY A 1146 -10.15 9.91 33.87
C GLY A 1146 -10.59 9.45 35.24
#